data_AF-A0A9C6X5T8-F1
#
_entry.id   AF-A0A9C6X5T8-F1
#
_cell.length_a   1.000
_cell.length_b   1.000
_cell.length_c   1.000
_cell.angle_alpha   90.00
_cell.angle_beta   90.00
_cell.angle_gamma   90.00
#
_symmetry.space_group_name_H-M   'P 1'
#
loop_
_entity.id
_entity.type
_entity.pdbx_description
1 polymer ?
#
loop_
_entity_poly.entity_id
_entity_poly.type
_entity_poly.pdbx_seq_one_letter_code
_entity_poly.pdbx_strand_id
1 'polypeptide(L)'
;MEALRAKEAELDAERGAAEARLQEAHKEALGARQAAERLEEALRQREQELEHEREDARAAAQAAQAKEAKALEDVAQLDKQRREAEQAREQLQQRLQDAEREAAARHEQLQVKLQEAAALQEQLQQRLQDGKQEGAKLHEQIAALNERLSGSEKDAKVAEATLRDRVRELQEEQQQLQLDMDRQLKAAEERLLTERQQLQGDVERVEGERGQQARRVEELELSVQELQGARDQLQGEREQQVKRVQDLELSVQELQGARDQLQGEKEQQARRVEELELSVQELRGNREQLQGDQEQQMRRLEELQVKNNQLQADKEETQRLLEQLTEAKLNLEEGEQQLKSEKDQLQGDRELQLQRVEELTKTNADLLQAKEKLEEVGKQQVQQLKNSETTEQQLKTQVAQLQAEKQVQEHRVEELEADLRSARGGAEEQVAALAAQVDETRRQLQEAQTTAEHEKQRLLADVADVQARLDKAAEAASKDGAAAEAALGERDAALAELRDSLAAQEVQAGELRAQVQTLTSQLQQGEALLKESQASGDAQVQALNAQLSDLGSQVQALTAQLQQSEAKLKESQASQGSQVEALTSQVQSLTLQLQESEAQLKESRVSQGTQVTELHTQIQTLTSQLEVGGAELVQLTKTHKDLEATHTQVQLSLEAASQKLSGALKQLTDAQSEADSERTRAENLLTLLAAANDAKEDAQRRLETQLKQREQELQCTKEKSQSLLQTINKEKEILEEKLTSMKTSVLQSETNANNSDPAHQRLVEEKDGLQGQVDFLNSIIVDMQRKNDELKARVELLETGISMADVDELELNNIKPRMVAPRLFCDICDEFDLHDTEDCPTQCNDVAPTAGARKLPGANAKVRKYCDNCELFDDHDTEECDDGETF
;
A
#
# COMPACT_ATOMS: atom_id res chain seq x y z
N MET A 1 -60.01 -217.48 36.92
CA MET A 1 -60.23 -217.14 35.49
C MET A 1 -60.97 -215.81 35.36
N GLU A 2 -62.21 -215.69 35.82
CA GLU A 2 -63.06 -214.50 35.58
C GLU A 2 -62.43 -213.17 36.02
N ALA A 3 -61.75 -213.14 37.17
CA ALA A 3 -61.08 -211.94 37.70
C ALA A 3 -59.98 -211.34 36.79
N LEU A 4 -59.46 -212.07 35.80
CA LEU A 4 -58.49 -211.52 34.84
C LEU A 4 -59.18 -210.70 33.73
N ARG A 5 -60.29 -211.20 33.18
CA ARG A 5 -61.02 -210.53 32.08
C ARG A 5 -61.62 -209.20 32.49
N ALA A 6 -62.07 -209.08 33.75
CA ALA A 6 -62.52 -207.81 34.30
C ALA A 6 -61.40 -206.76 34.26
N LYS A 7 -60.17 -207.17 34.57
CA LYS A 7 -59.01 -206.28 34.65
C LYS A 7 -58.43 -205.90 33.28
N GLU A 8 -58.57 -206.76 32.27
CA GLU A 8 -58.25 -206.40 30.88
C GLU A 8 -59.19 -205.32 30.35
N ALA A 9 -60.51 -205.45 30.57
CA ALA A 9 -61.49 -204.44 30.16
C ALA A 9 -61.31 -203.08 30.87
N GLU A 10 -60.88 -203.12 32.14
CA GLU A 10 -60.54 -201.92 32.93
C GLU A 10 -59.32 -201.20 32.34
N LEU A 11 -58.25 -201.93 31.98
CA LEU A 11 -57.03 -201.39 31.37
C LEU A 11 -57.25 -200.82 29.96
N ASP A 12 -58.10 -201.44 29.13
CA ASP A 12 -58.39 -200.90 27.80
C ASP A 12 -59.31 -199.66 27.87
N ALA A 13 -60.19 -199.56 28.88
CA ALA A 13 -60.93 -198.34 29.16
C ALA A 13 -60.00 -197.20 29.66
N GLU A 14 -59.04 -197.50 30.53
CA GLU A 14 -58.00 -196.54 30.93
C GLU A 14 -57.14 -196.08 29.74
N ARG A 15 -56.78 -196.99 28.82
CA ARG A 15 -56.07 -196.65 27.58
C ARG A 15 -56.85 -195.73 26.67
N GLY A 16 -58.13 -196.02 26.39
CA GLY A 16 -58.98 -195.15 25.59
C GLY A 16 -59.14 -193.75 26.21
N ALA A 17 -59.28 -193.68 27.54
CA ALA A 17 -59.31 -192.41 28.27
C ALA A 17 -57.95 -191.67 28.23
N ALA A 18 -56.83 -192.39 28.24
CA ALA A 18 -55.49 -191.81 28.12
C ALA A 18 -55.19 -191.28 26.70
N GLU A 19 -55.59 -192.01 25.65
CA GLU A 19 -55.46 -191.54 24.26
C GLU A 19 -56.35 -190.32 23.99
N ALA A 20 -57.60 -190.30 24.49
CA ALA A 20 -58.46 -189.14 24.38
C ALA A 20 -57.84 -187.89 25.06
N ARG A 21 -57.32 -188.05 26.29
CA ARG A 21 -56.59 -186.98 27.00
C ARG A 21 -55.32 -186.55 26.28
N LEU A 22 -54.59 -187.45 25.63
CA LEU A 22 -53.42 -187.12 24.82
C LEU A 22 -53.79 -186.34 23.54
N GLN A 23 -54.87 -186.70 22.86
CA GLN A 23 -55.35 -185.96 21.69
C GLN A 23 -55.87 -184.57 22.07
N GLU A 24 -56.59 -184.45 23.19
CA GLU A 24 -57.06 -183.17 23.71
C GLU A 24 -55.88 -182.28 24.15
N ALA A 25 -54.95 -182.80 24.96
CA ALA A 25 -53.74 -182.07 25.36
C ALA A 25 -52.83 -181.70 24.16
N HIS A 26 -52.76 -182.54 23.11
CA HIS A 26 -52.04 -182.18 21.88
C HIS A 26 -52.75 -181.05 21.12
N LYS A 27 -54.09 -181.05 21.07
CA LYS A 27 -54.88 -179.98 20.46
C LYS A 27 -54.77 -178.68 21.24
N GLU A 28 -54.78 -178.73 22.57
CA GLU A 28 -54.50 -177.60 23.45
C GLU A 28 -53.08 -177.07 23.25
N ALA A 29 -52.07 -177.94 23.23
CA ALA A 29 -50.68 -177.55 22.99
C ALA A 29 -50.46 -176.92 21.61
N LEU A 30 -51.14 -177.42 20.57
CA LEU A 30 -51.07 -176.85 19.22
C LEU A 30 -51.82 -175.50 19.13
N GLY A 31 -52.94 -175.36 19.83
CA GLY A 31 -53.64 -174.07 19.98
C GLY A 31 -52.82 -173.04 20.77
N ALA A 32 -52.18 -173.46 21.87
CA ALA A 32 -51.28 -172.64 22.67
C ALA A 32 -50.03 -172.22 21.86
N ARG A 33 -49.50 -173.10 21.02
CA ARG A 33 -48.42 -172.79 20.09
C ARG A 33 -48.85 -171.76 19.02
N GLN A 34 -50.02 -171.92 18.42
CA GLN A 34 -50.55 -170.93 17.47
C GLN A 34 -50.87 -169.58 18.13
N ALA A 35 -51.26 -169.57 19.41
CA ALA A 35 -51.40 -168.35 20.20
C ALA A 35 -50.05 -167.71 20.52
N ALA A 36 -49.02 -168.50 20.82
CA ALA A 36 -47.65 -168.04 21.04
C ALA A 36 -47.01 -167.46 19.76
N GLU A 37 -47.16 -168.13 18.62
CA GLU A 37 -46.64 -167.66 17.32
C GLU A 37 -47.31 -166.32 16.92
N ARG A 38 -48.62 -166.15 17.19
CA ARG A 38 -49.31 -164.86 17.02
C ARG A 38 -48.85 -163.78 18.02
N LEU A 39 -48.53 -164.16 19.26
CA LEU A 39 -47.97 -163.25 20.25
C LEU A 39 -46.55 -162.80 19.87
N GLU A 40 -45.70 -163.69 19.36
CA GLU A 40 -44.39 -163.33 18.82
C GLU A 40 -44.50 -162.39 17.61
N GLU A 41 -45.45 -162.63 16.70
CA GLU A 41 -45.66 -161.77 15.53
C GLU A 41 -46.19 -160.39 15.94
N ALA A 42 -47.15 -160.32 16.87
CA ALA A 42 -47.63 -159.06 17.43
C ALA A 42 -46.56 -158.31 18.25
N LEU A 43 -45.68 -159.04 18.96
CA LEU A 43 -44.53 -158.45 19.66
C LEU A 43 -43.52 -157.87 18.66
N ARG A 44 -43.17 -158.60 17.59
CA ARG A 44 -42.27 -158.07 16.53
C ARG A 44 -42.86 -156.83 15.85
N GLN A 45 -44.17 -156.83 15.57
CA GLN A 45 -44.86 -155.67 15.02
C GLN A 45 -44.78 -154.48 16.00
N ARG A 46 -45.06 -154.69 17.30
CA ARG A 46 -44.96 -153.62 18.30
C ARG A 46 -43.51 -153.18 18.56
N GLU A 47 -42.52 -154.05 18.42
CA GLU A 47 -41.09 -153.69 18.47
C GLU A 47 -40.70 -152.80 17.28
N GLN A 48 -41.18 -153.11 16.07
CA GLN A 48 -40.97 -152.27 14.88
C GLN A 48 -41.69 -150.91 14.99
N GLU A 49 -42.93 -150.89 15.50
CA GLU A 49 -43.64 -149.64 15.82
C GLU A 49 -42.86 -148.81 16.86
N LEU A 50 -42.39 -149.43 17.95
CA LEU A 50 -41.60 -148.76 18.99
C LEU A 50 -40.22 -148.29 18.48
N GLU A 51 -39.63 -148.97 17.50
CA GLU A 51 -38.39 -148.53 16.87
C GLU A 51 -38.64 -147.33 15.96
N HIS A 52 -39.70 -147.35 15.15
CA HIS A 52 -40.09 -146.20 14.32
C HIS A 52 -40.51 -144.98 15.18
N GLU A 53 -41.30 -145.17 16.24
CA GLU A 53 -41.63 -144.15 17.25
C GLU A 53 -40.37 -143.55 17.88
N ARG A 54 -39.31 -144.35 18.10
CA ARG A 54 -38.02 -143.88 18.62
C ARG A 54 -37.19 -143.13 17.57
N GLU A 55 -37.24 -143.53 16.31
CA GLU A 55 -36.55 -142.82 15.23
C GLU A 55 -37.20 -141.47 14.94
N ASP A 56 -38.53 -141.41 14.88
CA ASP A 56 -39.28 -140.15 14.78
C ASP A 56 -39.02 -139.25 16.00
N ALA A 57 -39.01 -139.80 17.22
CA ALA A 57 -38.65 -139.04 18.42
C ALA A 57 -37.21 -138.53 18.40
N ARG A 58 -36.25 -139.30 17.86
CA ARG A 58 -34.85 -138.87 17.66
C ARG A 58 -34.75 -137.77 16.60
N ALA A 59 -35.44 -137.91 15.47
CA ALA A 59 -35.47 -136.91 14.41
C ALA A 59 -36.12 -135.61 14.89
N ALA A 60 -37.22 -135.70 15.65
CA ALA A 60 -37.87 -134.56 16.29
C ALA A 60 -36.96 -133.88 17.33
N ALA A 61 -36.24 -134.66 18.14
CA ALA A 61 -35.27 -134.13 19.11
C ALA A 61 -34.08 -133.43 18.43
N GLN A 62 -33.52 -134.02 17.36
CA GLN A 62 -32.46 -133.39 16.56
C GLN A 62 -32.96 -132.12 15.86
N ALA A 63 -34.18 -132.13 15.31
CA ALA A 63 -34.79 -130.95 14.71
C ALA A 63 -35.11 -129.85 15.75
N ALA A 64 -35.42 -130.22 17.00
CA ALA A 64 -35.55 -129.27 18.11
C ALA A 64 -34.19 -128.69 18.50
N GLN A 65 -33.15 -129.52 18.69
CA GLN A 65 -31.79 -129.08 19.00
C GLN A 65 -31.20 -128.18 17.90
N ALA A 66 -31.45 -128.47 16.62
CA ALA A 66 -31.02 -127.62 15.51
C ALA A 66 -31.73 -126.25 15.50
N LYS A 67 -33.02 -126.21 15.86
CA LYS A 67 -33.77 -124.94 16.05
C LYS A 67 -33.28 -124.17 17.26
N GLU A 68 -32.98 -124.85 18.37
CA GLU A 68 -32.45 -124.26 19.60
C GLU A 68 -31.04 -123.69 19.39
N ALA A 69 -30.14 -124.45 18.76
CA ALA A 69 -28.80 -124.00 18.40
C ALA A 69 -28.85 -122.76 17.48
N LYS A 70 -29.72 -122.78 16.46
CA LYS A 70 -29.92 -121.60 15.60
C LYS A 70 -30.52 -120.42 16.38
N ALA A 71 -31.51 -120.64 17.24
CA ALA A 71 -32.08 -119.57 18.06
C ALA A 71 -31.04 -118.95 19.01
N LEU A 72 -30.09 -119.73 19.52
CA LEU A 72 -28.97 -119.23 20.32
C LEU A 72 -27.97 -118.42 19.47
N GLU A 73 -27.72 -118.81 18.22
CA GLU A 73 -26.90 -118.04 17.26
C GLU A 73 -27.57 -116.72 16.87
N ASP A 74 -28.86 -116.76 16.49
CA ASP A 74 -29.69 -115.58 16.20
C ASP A 74 -29.73 -114.62 17.41
N VAL A 75 -29.90 -115.15 18.63
CA VAL A 75 -29.84 -114.37 19.89
C VAL A 75 -28.45 -113.77 20.12
N ALA A 76 -27.36 -114.53 19.93
CA ALA A 76 -26.01 -114.01 20.09
C ALA A 76 -25.67 -112.91 19.08
N GLN A 77 -26.18 -113.01 17.84
CA GLN A 77 -26.05 -111.97 16.82
C GLN A 77 -26.86 -110.72 17.17
N LEU A 78 -28.08 -110.87 17.68
CA LEU A 78 -28.89 -109.75 18.17
C LEU A 78 -28.25 -109.08 19.40
N ASP A 79 -27.66 -109.86 20.32
CA ASP A 79 -26.98 -109.35 21.51
C ASP A 79 -25.69 -108.60 21.15
N LYS A 80 -24.97 -109.03 20.11
CA LYS A 80 -23.84 -108.29 19.50
C LYS A 80 -24.31 -106.98 18.86
N GLN A 81 -25.36 -107.02 18.04
CA GLN A 81 -25.94 -105.81 17.43
C GLN A 81 -26.45 -104.83 18.48
N ARG A 82 -27.04 -105.31 19.60
CA ARG A 82 -27.47 -104.44 20.71
C ARG A 82 -26.28 -103.75 21.35
N ARG A 83 -25.18 -104.45 21.62
CA ARG A 83 -23.95 -103.85 22.18
C ARG A 83 -23.31 -102.82 21.24
N GLU A 84 -23.32 -103.09 19.93
CA GLU A 84 -22.82 -102.15 18.92
C GLU A 84 -23.71 -100.89 18.83
N ALA A 85 -25.04 -101.05 18.96
CA ALA A 85 -25.98 -99.92 19.04
C ALA A 85 -25.91 -99.16 20.38
N GLU A 86 -25.67 -99.85 21.49
CA GLU A 86 -25.41 -99.26 22.81
C GLU A 86 -24.15 -98.38 22.77
N GLN A 87 -23.04 -98.90 22.24
CA GLN A 87 -21.79 -98.15 22.07
C GLN A 87 -21.94 -96.96 21.11
N ALA A 88 -22.63 -97.13 19.98
CA ALA A 88 -22.92 -96.03 19.06
C ALA A 88 -23.78 -94.93 19.72
N ARG A 89 -24.75 -95.33 20.56
CA ARG A 89 -25.58 -94.40 21.34
C ARG A 89 -24.77 -93.66 22.40
N GLU A 90 -23.88 -94.34 23.12
CA GLU A 90 -22.98 -93.71 24.11
C GLU A 90 -22.05 -92.68 23.43
N GLN A 91 -21.46 -93.03 22.29
CA GLN A 91 -20.63 -92.10 21.50
C GLN A 91 -21.42 -90.89 20.99
N LEU A 92 -22.66 -91.08 20.53
CA LEU A 92 -23.54 -89.97 20.13
C LEU A 92 -23.94 -89.10 21.33
N GLN A 93 -24.24 -89.71 22.48
CA GLN A 93 -24.60 -88.99 23.70
C GLN A 93 -23.42 -88.18 24.26
N GLN A 94 -22.19 -88.72 24.20
CA GLN A 94 -20.99 -87.96 24.57
C GLN A 94 -20.74 -86.79 23.60
N ARG A 95 -20.84 -87.02 22.28
CA ARG A 95 -20.71 -85.96 21.27
C ARG A 95 -21.77 -84.86 21.41
N LEU A 96 -22.98 -85.21 21.85
CA LEU A 96 -24.02 -84.23 22.18
C LEU A 96 -23.63 -83.42 23.43
N GLN A 97 -23.18 -84.05 24.51
CA GLN A 97 -22.73 -83.34 25.72
C GLN A 97 -21.54 -82.42 25.46
N ASP A 98 -20.59 -82.82 24.62
CA ASP A 98 -19.44 -81.97 24.26
C ASP A 98 -19.86 -80.81 23.33
N ALA A 99 -20.81 -81.04 22.40
CA ALA A 99 -21.41 -79.97 21.61
C ALA A 99 -22.27 -79.00 22.45
N GLU A 100 -22.99 -79.49 23.46
CA GLU A 100 -23.73 -78.67 24.43
C GLU A 100 -22.79 -77.80 25.27
N ARG A 101 -21.66 -78.36 25.71
CA ARG A 101 -20.59 -77.61 26.41
C ARG A 101 -19.97 -76.53 25.53
N GLU A 102 -19.66 -76.84 24.27
CA GLU A 102 -19.18 -75.85 23.31
C GLU A 102 -20.22 -74.76 23.04
N ALA A 103 -21.50 -75.11 22.90
CA ALA A 103 -22.57 -74.14 22.70
C ALA A 103 -22.74 -73.23 23.92
N ALA A 104 -22.68 -73.78 25.15
CA ALA A 104 -22.72 -73.01 26.39
C ALA A 104 -21.53 -72.05 26.50
N ALA A 105 -20.31 -72.51 26.25
CA ALA A 105 -19.10 -71.68 26.29
C ALA A 105 -19.14 -70.56 25.24
N ARG A 106 -19.65 -70.84 24.03
CA ARG A 106 -19.88 -69.81 22.99
C ARG A 106 -20.97 -68.82 23.39
N HIS A 107 -22.03 -69.27 24.07
CA HIS A 107 -23.08 -68.39 24.57
C HIS A 107 -22.57 -67.46 25.67
N GLU A 108 -21.78 -67.98 26.63
CA GLU A 108 -21.12 -67.19 27.67
C GLU A 108 -20.16 -66.15 27.09
N GLN A 109 -19.32 -66.53 26.11
CA GLN A 109 -18.46 -65.58 25.38
C GLN A 109 -19.24 -64.50 24.62
N LEU A 110 -20.39 -64.84 24.04
CA LEU A 110 -21.27 -63.86 23.38
C LEU A 110 -21.97 -62.96 24.40
N GLN A 111 -22.33 -63.47 25.57
CA GLN A 111 -22.93 -62.70 26.67
C GLN A 111 -21.95 -61.68 27.25
N VAL A 112 -20.67 -62.06 27.45
CA VAL A 112 -19.61 -61.12 27.83
C VAL A 112 -19.43 -60.03 26.77
N LYS A 113 -19.32 -60.38 25.49
CA LYS A 113 -19.22 -59.40 24.39
C LYS A 113 -20.44 -58.48 24.29
N LEU A 114 -21.63 -58.97 24.62
CA LEU A 114 -22.85 -58.15 24.67
C LEU A 114 -22.81 -57.16 25.84
N GLN A 115 -22.26 -57.55 26.99
CA GLN A 115 -22.04 -56.66 28.14
C GLN A 115 -20.96 -55.61 27.84
N GLU A 116 -19.85 -55.99 27.19
CA GLU A 116 -18.81 -55.07 26.72
C GLU A 116 -19.38 -54.05 25.72
N ALA A 117 -20.18 -54.50 24.75
CA ALA A 117 -20.84 -53.62 23.78
C ALA A 117 -21.86 -52.67 24.44
N ALA A 118 -22.63 -53.14 25.44
CA ALA A 118 -23.55 -52.31 26.20
C ALA A 118 -22.81 -51.24 27.03
N ALA A 119 -21.71 -51.60 27.70
CA ALA A 119 -20.88 -50.65 28.44
C ALA A 119 -20.23 -49.59 27.53
N LEU A 120 -19.77 -49.99 26.33
CA LEU A 120 -19.27 -49.06 25.32
C LEU A 120 -20.38 -48.12 24.79
N GLN A 121 -21.60 -48.63 24.61
CA GLN A 121 -22.76 -47.82 24.22
C GLN A 121 -23.11 -46.80 25.32
N GLU A 122 -23.09 -47.19 26.60
CA GLU A 122 -23.33 -46.29 27.73
C GLU A 122 -22.23 -45.22 27.83
N GLN A 123 -20.95 -45.57 27.67
CA GLN A 123 -19.85 -44.60 27.61
C GLN A 123 -19.98 -43.62 26.44
N LEU A 124 -20.41 -44.07 25.26
CA LEU A 124 -20.66 -43.19 24.11
C LEU A 124 -21.86 -42.27 24.35
N GLN A 125 -22.92 -42.76 24.99
CA GLN A 125 -24.06 -41.93 25.40
C GLN A 125 -23.67 -40.89 26.44
N GLN A 126 -22.83 -41.23 27.43
CA GLN A 126 -22.33 -40.28 28.42
C GLN A 126 -21.48 -39.20 27.75
N ARG A 127 -20.50 -39.56 26.91
CA ARG A 127 -19.68 -38.58 26.16
C ARG A 127 -20.51 -37.66 25.25
N LEU A 128 -21.62 -38.16 24.69
CA LEU A 128 -22.59 -37.36 23.94
C LEU A 128 -23.42 -36.42 24.82
N GLN A 129 -23.65 -36.74 26.09
CA GLN A 129 -24.26 -35.82 27.05
C GLN A 129 -23.25 -34.77 27.54
N ASP A 130 -22.02 -35.18 27.86
CA ASP A 130 -20.94 -34.30 28.30
C ASP A 130 -20.64 -33.24 27.24
N GLY A 131 -20.44 -33.66 25.98
CA GLY A 131 -20.21 -32.75 24.86
C GLY A 131 -21.40 -31.82 24.55
N LYS A 132 -22.64 -32.23 24.86
CA LYS A 132 -23.83 -31.35 24.78
C LYS A 132 -23.83 -30.32 25.92
N GLN A 133 -23.41 -30.68 27.13
CA GLN A 133 -23.26 -29.73 28.24
C GLN A 133 -22.12 -28.74 27.99
N GLU A 134 -21.01 -29.18 27.40
CA GLU A 134 -19.92 -28.30 26.98
C GLU A 134 -20.36 -27.35 25.86
N GLY A 135 -21.05 -27.86 24.83
CA GLY A 135 -21.65 -27.02 23.78
C GLY A 135 -22.63 -25.98 24.32
N ALA A 136 -23.48 -26.35 25.29
CA ALA A 136 -24.39 -25.43 25.96
C ALA A 136 -23.64 -24.31 26.73
N LYS A 137 -22.61 -24.68 27.51
CA LYS A 137 -21.75 -23.70 28.24
C LYS A 137 -21.03 -22.76 27.27
N LEU A 138 -20.55 -23.27 26.14
CA LEU A 138 -19.90 -22.46 25.11
C LEU A 138 -20.91 -21.51 24.43
N HIS A 139 -22.13 -21.94 24.15
CA HIS A 139 -23.19 -21.06 23.65
C HIS A 139 -23.59 -19.97 24.67
N GLU A 140 -23.66 -20.30 25.96
CA GLU A 140 -23.93 -19.34 27.04
C GLU A 140 -22.79 -18.30 27.16
N GLN A 141 -21.52 -18.73 27.06
CA GLN A 141 -20.36 -17.85 27.03
C GLN A 141 -20.34 -16.95 25.78
N ILE A 142 -20.67 -17.48 24.60
CA ILE A 142 -20.77 -16.70 23.35
C ILE A 142 -21.91 -15.68 23.44
N ALA A 143 -23.06 -16.04 24.02
CA ALA A 143 -24.17 -15.11 24.25
C ALA A 143 -23.76 -13.96 25.18
N ALA A 144 -23.10 -14.27 26.31
CA ALA A 144 -22.60 -13.27 27.25
C ALA A 144 -21.51 -12.36 26.64
N LEU A 145 -20.65 -12.89 25.76
CA LEU A 145 -19.67 -12.09 25.02
C LEU A 145 -20.35 -11.16 24.00
N ASN A 146 -21.35 -11.65 23.26
CA ASN A 146 -22.11 -10.86 22.30
C ASN A 146 -22.92 -9.74 22.99
N GLU A 147 -23.49 -9.99 24.16
CA GLU A 147 -24.17 -8.96 24.95
C GLU A 147 -23.20 -7.88 25.43
N ARG A 148 -22.00 -8.26 25.89
CA ARG A 148 -20.93 -7.31 26.29
C ARG A 148 -20.37 -6.52 25.11
N LEU A 149 -20.25 -7.13 23.93
CA LEU A 149 -19.94 -6.42 22.68
C LEU A 149 -21.03 -5.42 22.31
N SER A 150 -22.31 -5.82 22.38
CA SER A 150 -23.44 -4.91 22.13
C SER A 150 -23.54 -3.77 23.14
N GLY A 151 -23.11 -3.98 24.39
CA GLY A 151 -22.91 -2.91 25.37
C GLY A 151 -21.79 -1.95 24.95
N SER A 152 -20.59 -2.49 24.74
CA SER A 152 -19.41 -1.71 24.32
C SER A 152 -19.62 -0.92 23.02
N GLU A 153 -20.41 -1.44 22.07
CA GLU A 153 -20.79 -0.70 20.87
C GLU A 153 -21.71 0.49 21.16
N LYS A 154 -22.65 0.36 22.09
CA LYS A 154 -23.54 1.46 22.49
C LYS A 154 -22.74 2.54 23.22
N ASP A 155 -21.88 2.13 24.16
CA ASP A 155 -20.99 3.03 24.89
C ASP A 155 -20.03 3.76 23.93
N ALA A 156 -19.47 3.06 22.94
CA ALA A 156 -18.66 3.67 21.88
C ALA A 156 -19.45 4.67 21.03
N LYS A 157 -20.69 4.34 20.62
CA LYS A 157 -21.56 5.25 19.85
C LYS A 157 -21.97 6.50 20.65
N VAL A 158 -22.14 6.38 21.98
CA VAL A 158 -22.41 7.53 22.88
C VAL A 158 -21.15 8.38 23.07
N ALA A 159 -19.99 7.77 23.23
CA ALA A 159 -18.71 8.47 23.30
C ALA A 159 -18.41 9.21 21.99
N GLU A 160 -18.65 8.56 20.84
CA GLU A 160 -18.49 9.17 19.52
C GLU A 160 -19.43 10.37 19.34
N ALA A 161 -20.71 10.26 19.71
CA ALA A 161 -21.65 11.38 19.68
C ALA A 161 -21.17 12.55 20.55
N THR A 162 -20.73 12.27 21.77
CA THR A 162 -20.21 13.28 22.72
C THR A 162 -18.95 13.95 22.17
N LEU A 163 -18.07 13.21 21.49
CA LEU A 163 -16.89 13.77 20.82
C LEU A 163 -17.27 14.63 19.60
N ARG A 164 -18.27 14.22 18.79
CA ARG A 164 -18.78 15.07 17.70
C ARG A 164 -19.40 16.37 18.22
N ASP A 165 -20.16 16.30 19.32
CA ASP A 165 -20.72 17.47 19.97
C ASP A 165 -19.62 18.40 20.52
N ARG A 166 -18.60 17.88 21.21
CA ARG A 166 -17.47 18.72 21.68
C ARG A 166 -16.61 19.26 20.54
N VAL A 167 -16.48 18.55 19.42
CA VAL A 167 -15.82 19.09 18.21
C VAL A 167 -16.61 20.24 17.61
N ARG A 168 -17.96 20.18 17.59
CA ARG A 168 -18.81 21.30 17.19
C ARG A 168 -18.65 22.50 18.13
N GLU A 169 -18.69 22.28 19.45
CA GLU A 169 -18.44 23.34 20.44
C GLU A 169 -17.07 24.01 20.23
N LEU A 170 -16.01 23.22 20.02
CA LEU A 170 -14.67 23.75 19.74
C LEU A 170 -14.58 24.52 18.41
N GLN A 171 -15.36 24.14 17.41
CA GLN A 171 -15.47 24.89 16.14
C GLN A 171 -16.24 26.21 16.32
N GLU A 172 -17.28 26.23 17.15
CA GLU A 172 -18.02 27.45 17.51
C GLU A 172 -17.14 28.40 18.37
N GLU A 173 -16.40 27.87 19.36
CA GLU A 173 -15.38 28.58 20.14
C GLU A 173 -14.29 29.17 19.21
N GLN A 174 -13.79 28.40 18.23
CA GLN A 174 -12.78 28.84 17.27
C GLN A 174 -13.29 29.97 16.36
N GLN A 175 -14.51 29.84 15.81
CA GLN A 175 -15.12 30.89 14.98
C GLN A 175 -15.35 32.18 15.78
N GLN A 176 -15.79 32.07 17.04
CA GLN A 176 -15.97 33.22 17.91
C GLN A 176 -14.63 33.93 18.20
N LEU A 177 -13.58 33.17 18.50
CA LEU A 177 -12.21 33.70 18.66
C LEU A 177 -11.68 34.39 17.39
N GLN A 178 -11.95 33.85 16.20
CA GLN A 178 -11.60 34.50 14.94
C GLN A 178 -12.37 35.82 14.75
N LEU A 179 -13.69 35.84 15.00
CA LEU A 179 -14.51 37.04 14.89
C LEU A 179 -14.08 38.15 15.87
N ASP A 180 -13.71 37.80 17.10
CA ASP A 180 -13.24 38.77 18.09
C ASP A 180 -11.78 39.23 17.83
N MET A 181 -10.92 38.40 17.25
CA MET A 181 -9.62 38.82 16.74
C MET A 181 -9.77 39.79 15.56
N ASP A 182 -10.64 39.49 14.59
CA ASP A 182 -10.96 40.38 13.46
C ASP A 182 -11.51 41.74 13.91
N ARG A 183 -12.34 41.76 14.96
CA ARG A 183 -12.83 42.99 15.58
C ARG A 183 -11.70 43.80 16.24
N GLN A 184 -10.80 43.14 16.96
CA GLN A 184 -9.64 43.80 17.58
C GLN A 184 -8.68 44.35 16.54
N LEU A 185 -8.42 43.61 15.45
CA LEU A 185 -7.60 44.07 14.33
C LEU A 185 -8.21 45.32 13.67
N LYS A 186 -9.49 45.30 13.30
CA LYS A 186 -10.17 46.48 12.72
C LYS A 186 -10.16 47.68 13.67
N ALA A 187 -10.40 47.46 14.96
CA ALA A 187 -10.33 48.52 15.97
C ALA A 187 -8.90 49.07 16.18
N ALA A 188 -7.86 48.29 15.88
CA ALA A 188 -6.47 48.75 15.87
C ALA A 188 -6.13 49.49 14.57
N GLU A 189 -6.59 49.00 13.41
CA GLU A 189 -6.45 49.68 12.11
C GLU A 189 -7.11 51.06 12.12
N GLU A 190 -8.34 51.18 12.64
CA GLU A 190 -9.04 52.46 12.79
C GLU A 190 -8.26 53.44 13.69
N ARG A 191 -7.70 52.95 14.81
CA ARG A 191 -6.86 53.78 15.70
C ARG A 191 -5.61 54.27 14.98
N LEU A 192 -4.85 53.37 14.36
CA LEU A 192 -3.65 53.70 13.59
C LEU A 192 -3.95 54.64 12.42
N LEU A 193 -5.14 54.54 11.81
CA LEU A 193 -5.58 55.47 10.77
C LEU A 193 -5.82 56.88 11.33
N THR A 194 -6.47 57.00 12.50
CA THR A 194 -6.69 58.30 13.16
C THR A 194 -5.40 58.91 13.70
N GLU A 195 -4.50 58.11 14.27
CA GLU A 195 -3.18 58.53 14.73
C GLU A 195 -2.32 59.01 13.55
N ARG A 196 -2.33 58.30 12.42
CA ARG A 196 -1.67 58.74 11.18
C ARG A 196 -2.24 60.06 10.66
N GLN A 197 -3.55 60.27 10.74
CA GLN A 197 -4.18 61.55 10.36
C GLN A 197 -3.76 62.71 11.28
N GLN A 198 -3.65 62.46 12.60
CA GLN A 198 -3.14 63.45 13.55
C GLN A 198 -1.68 63.79 13.28
N LEU A 199 -0.81 62.78 13.14
CA LEU A 199 0.60 62.97 12.80
C LEU A 199 0.79 63.68 11.46
N GLN A 200 -0.06 63.44 10.46
CA GLN A 200 -0.02 64.19 9.21
C GLN A 200 -0.37 65.67 9.42
N GLY A 201 -1.42 65.99 10.18
CA GLY A 201 -1.77 67.37 10.54
C GLY A 201 -0.69 68.07 11.37
N ASP A 202 0.06 67.32 12.19
CA ASP A 202 1.21 67.83 12.93
C ASP A 202 2.41 68.11 12.03
N VAL A 203 2.67 67.28 11.02
CA VAL A 203 3.68 67.55 9.99
C VAL A 203 3.31 68.79 9.17
N GLU A 204 2.07 68.90 8.68
CA GLU A 204 1.58 70.07 7.93
C GLU A 204 1.71 71.36 8.76
N ARG A 205 1.47 71.30 10.08
CA ARG A 205 1.68 72.40 11.02
C ARG A 205 3.16 72.79 11.14
N VAL A 206 4.05 71.81 11.36
CA VAL A 206 5.50 72.02 11.49
C VAL A 206 6.12 72.55 10.18
N GLU A 207 5.64 72.10 9.03
CA GLU A 207 6.04 72.68 7.73
C GLU A 207 5.56 74.13 7.57
N GLY A 208 4.34 74.45 8.02
CA GLY A 208 3.83 75.81 8.09
C GLY A 208 4.66 76.72 9.01
N GLU A 209 5.05 76.24 10.20
CA GLU A 209 5.93 76.96 11.13
C GLU A 209 7.35 77.13 10.54
N ARG A 210 7.92 76.10 9.91
CA ARG A 210 9.21 76.17 9.22
C ARG A 210 9.17 77.18 8.06
N GLY A 211 8.05 77.25 7.32
CA GLY A 211 7.82 78.25 6.27
C GLY A 211 7.74 79.68 6.81
N GLN A 212 7.14 79.89 7.98
CA GLN A 212 7.15 81.19 8.66
C GLN A 212 8.54 81.57 9.17
N GLN A 213 9.30 80.61 9.72
CA GLN A 213 10.69 80.85 10.14
C GLN A 213 11.60 81.16 8.94
N ALA A 214 11.44 80.49 7.80
CA ALA A 214 12.21 80.77 6.59
C ALA A 214 12.02 82.21 6.09
N ARG A 215 10.76 82.71 6.04
CA ARG A 215 10.48 84.11 5.69
C ARG A 215 11.09 85.10 6.69
N ARG A 216 11.08 84.76 7.98
CA ARG A 216 11.74 85.56 9.02
C ARG A 216 13.26 85.60 8.85
N VAL A 217 13.89 84.53 8.37
CA VAL A 217 15.32 84.53 8.03
C VAL A 217 15.56 85.41 6.81
N GLU A 218 14.74 85.32 5.76
CA GLU A 218 14.82 86.18 4.56
C GLU A 218 14.65 87.68 4.91
N GLU A 219 13.69 88.04 5.77
CA GLU A 219 13.50 89.40 6.30
C GLU A 219 14.73 89.89 7.10
N LEU A 220 15.35 89.02 7.91
CA LEU A 220 16.55 89.35 8.68
C LEU A 220 17.80 89.45 7.80
N GLU A 221 17.94 88.62 6.76
CA GLU A 221 19.04 88.69 5.79
C GLU A 221 18.98 90.01 4.99
N LEU A 222 17.80 90.44 4.56
CA LEU A 222 17.59 91.76 3.94
C LEU A 222 17.98 92.89 4.90
N SER A 223 17.53 92.86 6.16
CA SER A 223 17.90 93.87 7.15
C SER A 223 19.41 93.89 7.46
N VAL A 224 20.08 92.74 7.43
CA VAL A 224 21.54 92.64 7.54
C VAL A 224 22.24 93.26 6.32
N GLN A 225 21.72 93.09 5.10
CA GLN A 225 22.26 93.75 3.91
C GLN A 225 22.08 95.29 3.96
N GLU A 226 20.94 95.79 4.44
CA GLU A 226 20.72 97.23 4.66
C GLU A 226 21.71 97.79 5.68
N LEU A 227 21.94 97.09 6.81
CA LEU A 227 22.91 97.48 7.83
C LEU A 227 24.36 97.41 7.34
N GLN A 228 24.69 96.49 6.43
CA GLN A 228 26.00 96.45 5.75
C GLN A 228 26.16 97.66 4.82
N GLY A 229 25.16 97.98 4.00
CA GLY A 229 25.18 99.17 3.14
C GLY A 229 25.33 100.48 3.93
N ALA A 230 24.63 100.61 5.06
CA ALA A 230 24.77 101.75 5.96
C ALA A 230 26.17 101.82 6.61
N ARG A 231 26.75 100.67 7.01
CA ARG A 231 28.12 100.59 7.52
C ARG A 231 29.15 101.04 6.47
N ASP A 232 29.01 100.59 5.23
CA ASP A 232 29.96 100.92 4.16
C ASP A 232 29.88 102.41 3.76
N GLN A 233 28.69 103.01 3.79
CA GLN A 233 28.51 104.45 3.67
C GLN A 233 29.24 105.20 4.80
N LEU A 234 29.02 104.82 6.06
CA LEU A 234 29.71 105.42 7.22
C LEU A 234 31.23 105.21 7.18
N GLN A 235 31.72 104.11 6.61
CA GLN A 235 33.15 103.91 6.39
C GLN A 235 33.68 104.86 5.29
N GLY A 236 32.96 105.01 4.18
CA GLY A 236 33.31 105.97 3.13
C GLY A 236 33.31 107.43 3.61
N GLU A 237 32.36 107.82 4.45
CA GLU A 237 32.35 109.12 5.12
C GLU A 237 33.56 109.29 6.05
N ARG A 238 33.85 108.28 6.88
CA ARG A 238 35.04 108.28 7.75
C ARG A 238 36.33 108.44 6.94
N GLU A 239 36.48 107.74 5.81
CA GLU A 239 37.65 107.86 4.93
C GLU A 239 37.77 109.25 4.30
N GLN A 240 36.66 109.91 3.98
CA GLN A 240 36.66 111.31 3.54
C GLN A 240 37.08 112.28 4.67
N GLN A 241 36.63 112.06 5.91
CA GLN A 241 37.06 112.88 7.05
C GLN A 241 38.53 112.65 7.40
N VAL A 242 39.06 111.43 7.28
CA VAL A 242 40.50 111.15 7.45
C VAL A 242 41.34 111.91 6.43
N LYS A 243 40.93 111.93 5.15
CA LYS A 243 41.62 112.74 4.11
C LYS A 243 41.60 114.23 4.46
N ARG A 244 40.45 114.77 4.86
CA ARG A 244 40.34 116.17 5.33
C ARG A 244 41.24 116.49 6.52
N VAL A 245 41.42 115.55 7.46
CA VAL A 245 42.36 115.72 8.58
C VAL A 245 43.79 115.77 8.06
N GLN A 246 44.18 114.90 7.12
CA GLN A 246 45.51 114.93 6.50
C GLN A 246 45.77 116.22 5.70
N ASP A 247 44.79 116.70 4.94
CA ASP A 247 44.86 117.97 4.21
C ASP A 247 45.07 119.17 5.18
N LEU A 248 44.39 119.15 6.33
CA LEU A 248 44.54 120.15 7.39
C LEU A 248 45.89 120.03 8.12
N GLU A 249 46.38 118.81 8.37
CA GLU A 249 47.71 118.57 8.96
C GLU A 249 48.83 119.11 8.05
N LEU A 250 48.73 118.91 6.73
CA LEU A 250 49.64 119.49 5.74
C LEU A 250 49.60 121.02 5.76
N SER A 251 48.40 121.62 5.75
CA SER A 251 48.26 123.08 5.82
C SER A 251 48.80 123.66 7.14
N VAL A 252 48.69 122.94 8.26
CA VAL A 252 49.32 123.32 9.52
C VAL A 252 50.86 123.27 9.45
N GLN A 253 51.44 122.29 8.74
CA GLN A 253 52.89 122.23 8.50
C GLN A 253 53.38 123.38 7.62
N GLU A 254 52.64 123.75 6.57
CA GLU A 254 52.94 124.92 5.72
C GLU A 254 52.91 126.22 6.54
N LEU A 255 51.91 126.40 7.40
CA LEU A 255 51.79 127.55 8.30
C LEU A 255 52.89 127.59 9.37
N GLN A 256 53.40 126.44 9.82
CA GLN A 256 54.58 126.36 10.68
C GLN A 256 55.85 126.79 9.93
N GLY A 257 56.08 126.29 8.71
CA GLY A 257 57.21 126.71 7.88
C GLY A 257 57.22 128.21 7.57
N ALA A 258 56.05 128.79 7.28
CA ALA A 258 55.90 130.24 7.09
C ALA A 258 56.18 131.05 8.36
N ARG A 259 55.77 130.54 9.54
CA ARG A 259 56.08 131.14 10.84
C ARG A 259 57.58 131.15 11.12
N ASP A 260 58.27 130.05 10.86
CA ASP A 260 59.70 129.92 11.13
C ASP A 260 60.53 130.82 10.20
N GLN A 261 60.11 130.99 8.94
CA GLN A 261 60.68 131.99 8.02
C GLN A 261 60.54 133.41 8.57
N LEU A 262 59.32 133.82 8.99
CA LEU A 262 59.07 135.13 9.59
C LEU A 262 59.85 135.35 10.90
N GLN A 263 60.13 134.29 11.67
CA GLN A 263 60.98 134.39 12.85
C GLN A 263 62.46 134.59 12.47
N GLY A 264 62.95 133.91 11.44
CA GLY A 264 64.29 134.13 10.88
C GLY A 264 64.49 135.55 10.33
N GLU A 265 63.49 136.08 9.61
CA GLU A 265 63.50 137.48 9.14
C GLU A 265 63.56 138.46 10.32
N LYS A 266 62.76 138.22 11.38
CA LYS A 266 62.77 139.05 12.60
C LYS A 266 64.15 139.06 13.27
N GLU A 267 64.80 137.90 13.39
CA GLU A 267 66.17 137.81 13.93
C GLU A 267 67.19 138.53 13.03
N GLN A 268 67.03 138.46 11.71
CA GLN A 268 67.90 139.17 10.77
C GLN A 268 67.72 140.70 10.85
N GLN A 269 66.49 141.21 11.02
CA GLN A 269 66.27 142.64 11.26
C GLN A 269 66.82 143.09 12.62
N ALA A 270 66.74 142.25 13.67
CA ALA A 270 67.30 142.57 14.98
C ALA A 270 68.82 142.82 14.92
N ARG A 271 69.57 141.98 14.19
CA ARG A 271 71.02 142.18 13.96
C ARG A 271 71.33 143.48 13.22
N ARG A 272 70.49 143.87 12.24
CA ARG A 272 70.64 145.14 11.52
C ARG A 272 70.37 146.36 12.40
N VAL A 273 69.51 146.24 13.42
CA VAL A 273 69.33 147.30 14.43
C VAL A 273 70.59 147.42 15.30
N GLU A 274 71.17 146.29 15.73
CA GLU A 274 72.42 146.25 16.52
C GLU A 274 73.62 146.87 15.75
N GLU A 275 73.78 146.55 14.46
CA GLU A 275 74.77 147.20 13.57
C GLU A 275 74.57 148.72 13.45
N LEU A 276 73.32 149.18 13.35
CA LEU A 276 72.98 150.61 13.27
C LEU A 276 73.23 151.33 14.61
N GLU A 277 72.97 150.69 15.75
CA GLU A 277 73.26 151.26 17.07
C GLU A 277 74.77 151.44 17.30
N LEU A 278 75.60 150.49 16.86
CA LEU A 278 77.06 150.61 16.88
C LEU A 278 77.54 151.79 16.01
N SER A 279 77.03 151.91 14.78
CA SER A 279 77.37 153.03 13.89
C SER A 279 76.97 154.39 14.48
N VAL A 280 75.83 154.46 15.19
CA VAL A 280 75.40 155.67 15.92
C VAL A 280 76.32 156.00 17.11
N GLN A 281 76.96 155.02 17.76
CA GLN A 281 77.97 155.29 18.79
C GLN A 281 79.25 155.89 18.19
N GLU A 282 79.78 155.34 17.08
CA GLU A 282 80.96 155.87 16.40
C GLU A 282 80.74 157.33 15.94
N LEU A 283 79.57 157.61 15.36
CA LEU A 283 79.19 158.96 14.93
C LEU A 283 79.08 159.96 16.10
N ARG A 284 78.78 159.51 17.33
CA ARG A 284 78.84 160.37 18.53
C ARG A 284 80.28 160.67 18.93
N GLY A 285 81.16 159.66 19.01
CA GLY A 285 82.57 159.85 19.35
C GLY A 285 83.28 160.82 18.41
N ASN A 286 83.06 160.66 17.09
CA ASN A 286 83.57 161.58 16.07
C ASN A 286 83.08 163.04 16.29
N ARG A 287 81.84 163.23 16.78
CA ARG A 287 81.28 164.56 17.05
C ARG A 287 81.92 165.24 18.27
N GLU A 288 82.20 164.47 19.32
CA GLU A 288 82.85 164.98 20.53
C GLU A 288 84.29 165.42 20.24
N GLN A 289 85.03 164.64 19.44
CA GLN A 289 86.39 164.98 19.00
C GLN A 289 86.42 166.28 18.17
N LEU A 290 85.48 166.45 17.23
CA LEU A 290 85.30 167.68 16.44
C LEU A 290 85.02 168.93 17.30
N GLN A 291 84.31 168.79 18.42
CA GLN A 291 84.09 169.92 19.33
C GLN A 291 85.38 170.33 20.06
N GLY A 292 86.23 169.37 20.45
CA GLY A 292 87.53 169.64 21.08
C GLY A 292 88.51 170.37 20.16
N ASP A 293 88.57 169.99 18.88
CA ASP A 293 89.37 170.69 17.87
C ASP A 293 88.89 172.14 17.66
N GLN A 294 87.57 172.37 17.71
CA GLN A 294 86.98 173.69 17.55
C GLN A 294 87.38 174.66 18.68
N GLU A 295 87.48 174.19 19.93
CA GLU A 295 87.99 174.98 21.05
C GLU A 295 89.47 175.35 20.91
N GLN A 296 90.32 174.46 20.37
CA GLN A 296 91.73 174.79 20.12
C GLN A 296 91.90 175.91 19.08
N GLN A 297 91.08 175.92 18.02
CA GLN A 297 91.16 176.95 16.99
C GLN A 297 90.74 178.33 17.51
N MET A 298 89.77 178.41 18.43
CA MET A 298 89.38 179.67 19.07
C MET A 298 90.54 180.32 19.83
N ARG A 299 91.31 179.55 20.63
CA ARG A 299 92.47 180.08 21.37
C ARG A 299 93.57 180.61 20.44
N ARG A 300 93.75 179.98 19.28
CA ARG A 300 94.70 180.45 18.24
C ARG A 300 94.28 181.76 17.60
N LEU A 301 92.97 182.01 17.44
CA LEU A 301 92.48 183.28 16.90
C LEU A 301 92.75 184.46 17.84
N GLU A 302 92.62 184.26 19.17
CA GLU A 302 92.94 185.28 20.17
C GLU A 302 94.45 185.64 20.17
N GLU A 303 95.35 184.64 20.12
CA GLU A 303 96.80 184.90 19.97
C GLU A 303 97.15 185.65 18.67
N LEU A 304 96.44 185.38 17.58
CA LEU A 304 96.65 186.06 16.30
C LEU A 304 96.16 187.51 16.31
N GLN A 305 95.08 187.82 17.04
CA GLN A 305 94.64 189.22 17.22
C GLN A 305 95.67 190.08 17.95
N VAL A 306 96.33 189.55 18.99
CA VAL A 306 97.41 190.27 19.70
C VAL A 306 98.58 190.57 18.74
N LYS A 307 99.00 189.60 17.93
CA LYS A 307 100.07 189.79 16.93
C LYS A 307 99.70 190.78 15.82
N ASN A 308 98.44 190.83 15.42
CA ASN A 308 97.96 191.75 14.38
C ASN A 308 98.04 193.22 14.84
N ASN A 309 97.66 193.51 16.08
CA ASN A 309 97.80 194.83 16.68
C ASN A 309 99.28 195.29 16.75
N GLN A 310 100.22 194.36 16.94
CA GLN A 310 101.66 194.65 16.90
C GLN A 310 102.11 195.05 15.48
N LEU A 311 101.78 194.21 14.48
CA LEU A 311 102.15 194.40 13.07
C LEU A 311 101.55 195.67 12.44
N GLN A 312 100.43 196.18 12.98
CA GLN A 312 99.81 197.39 12.47
C GLN A 312 100.61 198.67 12.80
N ALA A 313 101.51 198.64 13.79
CA ALA A 313 102.48 199.71 14.02
C ALA A 313 103.62 199.67 12.98
N ASP A 314 104.21 198.50 12.73
CA ASP A 314 105.27 198.28 11.72
C ASP A 314 104.82 198.67 10.29
N LYS A 315 103.51 198.61 10.04
CA LYS A 315 102.88 199.02 8.77
C LYS A 315 103.00 200.52 8.49
N GLU A 316 102.91 201.38 9.50
CA GLU A 316 103.00 202.84 9.32
C GLU A 316 104.43 203.28 8.98
N GLU A 317 105.44 202.55 9.46
CA GLU A 317 106.85 202.77 9.09
C GLU A 317 107.17 202.25 7.68
N THR A 318 106.62 201.09 7.29
CA THR A 318 106.87 200.51 5.95
C THR A 318 106.11 201.20 4.80
N GLN A 319 104.98 201.87 5.03
CA GLN A 319 104.32 202.65 3.98
C GLN A 319 105.14 203.86 3.52
N ARG A 320 106.12 204.35 4.30
CA ARG A 320 107.10 205.36 3.85
C ARG A 320 108.12 204.85 2.83
N LEU A 321 108.23 203.53 2.65
CA LEU A 321 109.20 202.90 1.74
C LEU A 321 108.54 202.37 0.46
N LEU A 322 107.23 202.06 0.48
CA LEU A 322 106.57 201.43 -0.67
C LEU A 322 106.21 202.41 -1.81
N GLU A 323 106.28 203.73 -1.58
CA GLU A 323 106.23 204.74 -2.65
C GLU A 323 107.44 204.68 -3.62
N GLN A 324 108.42 203.81 -3.36
CA GLN A 324 109.66 203.68 -4.15
C GLN A 324 109.68 202.48 -5.13
N LEU A 325 108.58 201.73 -5.31
CA LEU A 325 108.62 200.42 -6.02
C LEU A 325 107.44 200.12 -6.98
N THR A 326 107.24 200.94 -8.02
CA THR A 326 105.96 201.00 -8.78
C THR A 326 105.97 200.39 -10.21
N GLU A 327 106.91 199.51 -10.62
CA GLU A 327 107.28 199.39 -12.07
C GLU A 327 107.31 198.00 -12.84
N ALA A 328 106.70 196.82 -12.48
CA ALA A 328 106.77 195.57 -13.36
C ALA A 328 105.80 194.29 -13.23
N LYS A 329 105.31 193.64 -14.37
CA LYS A 329 104.91 192.16 -14.73
C LYS A 329 103.40 191.63 -15.04
N LEU A 330 103.10 190.53 -15.89
CA LEU A 330 101.73 189.97 -16.46
C LEU A 330 101.49 188.45 -17.20
N ASN A 331 100.30 187.65 -17.19
CA ASN A 331 99.49 186.59 -18.15
C ASN A 331 99.25 184.90 -18.19
N LEU A 332 98.10 184.19 -18.72
CA LEU A 332 97.78 182.77 -19.46
C LEU A 332 96.61 181.56 -19.17
N GLU A 333 96.04 180.63 -20.12
CA GLU A 333 94.75 179.65 -20.13
C GLU A 333 94.47 178.24 -21.08
N GLU A 334 93.45 177.20 -20.97
CA GLU A 334 92.96 175.96 -21.94
C GLU A 334 91.81 174.71 -21.65
N GLY A 335 91.17 173.81 -22.59
CA GLY A 335 90.51 172.30 -22.52
C GLY A 335 89.08 171.59 -23.12
N GLU A 336 88.82 170.21 -23.53
CA GLU A 336 87.48 169.29 -23.84
C GLU A 336 87.50 167.71 -24.50
N GLN A 337 86.60 166.64 -24.93
CA GLN A 337 85.13 165.94 -24.99
C GLN A 337 84.79 164.41 -25.71
N GLN A 338 83.61 163.57 -25.57
CA GLN A 338 82.75 162.50 -26.49
C GLN A 338 82.40 160.82 -26.40
N LEU A 339 81.23 160.11 -26.90
CA LEU A 339 80.84 158.53 -27.12
C LEU A 339 79.37 157.81 -27.60
N LYS A 340 79.09 156.45 -28.06
CA LYS A 340 77.72 155.60 -28.37
C LYS A 340 77.57 153.96 -28.80
N SER A 341 76.38 153.14 -28.88
CA SER A 341 76.08 151.61 -29.36
C SER A 341 74.57 150.92 -29.74
N GLU A 342 74.26 149.56 -30.15
CA GLU A 342 72.89 148.71 -30.48
C GLU A 342 72.90 147.10 -30.99
N LYS A 343 71.99 146.02 -31.36
CA LYS A 343 70.53 145.30 -31.44
C LYS A 343 70.47 143.65 -31.85
N ASP A 344 69.54 142.61 -32.23
CA ASP A 344 68.05 142.10 -32.62
C ASP A 344 67.60 140.48 -32.89
N GLN A 345 66.29 139.96 -33.18
CA GLN A 345 65.58 138.62 -33.81
C GLN A 345 64.90 137.28 -33.06
N LEU A 346 64.08 136.13 -33.44
CA LEU A 346 63.24 135.31 -34.53
C LEU A 346 62.25 133.98 -34.12
N GLN A 347 61.42 133.14 -34.94
CA GLN A 347 60.43 131.91 -34.59
C GLN A 347 59.73 130.79 -35.65
N GLY A 348 58.84 129.71 -35.34
CA GLY A 348 58.05 128.56 -36.16
C GLY A 348 56.95 127.53 -35.45
N ASP A 349 56.14 126.40 -35.78
CA ASP A 349 55.58 125.37 -36.88
C ASP A 349 54.30 124.30 -36.54
N ARG A 350 53.76 123.21 -37.31
CA ARG A 350 52.44 122.29 -37.11
C ARG A 350 51.99 120.90 -37.94
N GLU A 351 51.06 119.90 -37.50
CA GLU A 351 49.94 118.94 -38.17
C GLU A 351 49.57 117.42 -37.57
N LEU A 352 48.71 116.32 -37.85
CA LEU A 352 47.62 115.62 -38.78
C LEU A 352 46.70 114.33 -38.20
N GLN A 353 45.83 113.49 -38.93
CA GLN A 353 44.85 112.30 -38.52
C GLN A 353 44.53 111.05 -39.55
N LEU A 354 43.59 109.98 -39.62
CA LEU A 354 42.27 109.35 -39.04
C LEU A 354 41.85 107.82 -39.54
N GLN A 355 40.80 107.01 -39.05
CA GLN A 355 40.30 105.57 -39.47
C GLN A 355 38.81 104.98 -39.06
N ARG A 356 38.27 103.76 -39.52
CA ARG A 356 37.02 102.93 -39.03
C ARG A 356 36.79 101.37 -39.46
N VAL A 357 35.66 100.63 -39.12
CA VAL A 357 35.32 99.11 -39.29
C VAL A 357 33.78 98.63 -39.24
N GLU A 358 33.32 97.31 -39.44
CA GLU A 358 32.04 96.48 -39.01
C GLU A 358 31.81 95.06 -39.79
N GLU A 359 30.91 93.98 -39.69
CA GLU A 359 29.77 93.33 -38.87
C GLU A 359 29.47 91.71 -39.04
N LEU A 360 28.23 91.07 -38.92
CA LEU A 360 27.83 89.61 -38.54
C LEU A 360 26.57 88.86 -39.27
N THR A 361 25.85 87.68 -39.03
CA THR A 361 25.94 86.18 -38.58
C THR A 361 24.65 85.21 -38.82
N LYS A 362 24.60 83.86 -38.41
CA LYS A 362 23.54 82.73 -38.34
C LYS A 362 23.24 81.73 -39.55
N THR A 363 22.59 80.51 -39.50
CA THR A 363 22.65 79.19 -38.74
C THR A 363 21.76 78.04 -39.38
N ASN A 364 22.19 76.75 -39.32
CA ASN A 364 21.48 75.42 -39.37
C ASN A 364 20.40 75.02 -40.44
N ALA A 365 20.45 73.76 -40.97
CA ALA A 365 19.35 72.73 -40.98
C ALA A 365 19.61 71.44 -41.82
N ASP A 366 19.60 70.28 -41.16
CA ASP A 366 19.03 68.94 -41.47
C ASP A 366 19.05 68.21 -42.84
N LEU A 367 19.69 67.03 -42.82
CA LEU A 367 19.16 65.68 -43.16
C LEU A 367 18.02 65.52 -44.21
N LEU A 368 18.29 64.81 -45.32
CA LEU A 368 17.69 63.48 -45.61
C LEU A 368 18.19 62.77 -46.91
N GLN A 369 18.01 61.46 -46.86
CA GLN A 369 17.99 60.36 -47.86
C GLN A 369 17.37 60.66 -49.25
N ALA A 370 17.42 59.79 -50.28
CA ALA A 370 18.33 58.69 -50.69
C ALA A 370 17.86 58.12 -52.05
N LYS A 371 18.77 57.93 -53.01
CA LYS A 371 18.55 57.31 -54.35
C LYS A 371 19.94 57.08 -54.98
N GLU A 372 20.28 56.00 -55.69
CA GLU A 372 19.54 54.79 -56.11
C GLU A 372 20.07 53.49 -55.44
N LYS A 373 19.19 52.48 -55.35
CA LYS A 373 19.57 51.06 -55.52
C LYS A 373 19.20 50.65 -56.95
N LEU A 374 19.73 49.51 -57.42
CA LEU A 374 19.38 48.78 -58.65
C LEU A 374 19.98 49.30 -59.96
N GLU A 375 21.28 49.10 -60.12
CA GLU A 375 21.90 48.46 -61.31
C GLU A 375 23.26 47.87 -60.84
N GLU A 376 23.73 46.70 -61.25
CA GLU A 376 23.22 45.76 -62.26
C GLU A 376 23.60 44.30 -61.89
N VAL A 377 22.71 43.32 -62.17
CA VAL A 377 22.90 41.88 -61.83
C VAL A 377 23.63 41.09 -62.94
N GLY A 378 24.17 41.80 -63.95
CA GLY A 378 24.60 41.27 -65.25
C GLY A 378 25.89 40.43 -65.33
N LYS A 379 26.37 39.81 -64.25
CA LYS A 379 27.61 38.97 -64.26
C LYS A 379 27.45 37.61 -63.57
N GLN A 380 26.46 36.85 -64.03
CA GLN A 380 26.38 35.41 -63.81
C GLN A 380 27.35 34.63 -64.73
N GLN A 381 27.27 33.29 -64.71
CA GLN A 381 27.58 32.39 -65.84
C GLN A 381 29.04 32.25 -66.31
N VAL A 382 29.95 31.89 -65.38
CA VAL A 382 31.14 31.07 -65.72
C VAL A 382 31.34 29.89 -64.76
N GLN A 383 30.95 30.02 -63.49
CA GLN A 383 31.35 29.10 -62.41
C GLN A 383 30.56 27.76 -62.33
N GLN A 384 30.19 27.14 -63.46
CA GLN A 384 29.62 25.79 -63.47
C GLN A 384 30.14 24.94 -64.66
N LEU A 385 30.29 23.64 -64.40
CA LEU A 385 30.63 22.55 -65.33
C LEU A 385 32.07 22.50 -65.89
N LYS A 386 32.94 21.75 -65.19
CA LYS A 386 33.78 20.70 -65.81
C LYS A 386 34.28 19.66 -64.80
N ASN A 387 33.46 18.62 -64.57
CA ASN A 387 33.87 17.37 -63.92
C ASN A 387 34.06 16.30 -65.01
N SER A 388 35.18 15.55 -65.03
CA SER A 388 35.26 14.26 -65.76
C SER A 388 36.52 13.41 -65.46
N GLU A 389 37.12 13.51 -64.27
CA GLU A 389 38.32 12.69 -63.92
C GLU A 389 38.31 12.11 -62.49
N THR A 390 37.26 12.39 -61.69
CA THR A 390 37.22 12.05 -60.26
C THR A 390 36.65 10.68 -59.92
N THR A 391 35.78 10.11 -60.77
CA THR A 391 34.94 8.96 -60.41
C THR A 391 35.71 7.65 -60.19
N GLU A 392 36.79 7.40 -60.92
CA GLU A 392 37.60 6.19 -60.71
C GLU A 392 38.51 6.29 -59.48
N GLN A 393 39.00 7.50 -59.16
CA GLN A 393 39.70 7.75 -57.91
C GLN A 393 38.75 7.66 -56.71
N GLN A 394 37.53 8.20 -56.83
CA GLN A 394 36.52 8.17 -55.76
C GLN A 394 36.17 6.74 -55.33
N LEU A 395 36.00 5.79 -56.25
CA LEU A 395 35.72 4.39 -55.89
C LEU A 395 36.89 3.69 -55.19
N LYS A 396 38.15 3.91 -55.63
CA LYS A 396 39.33 3.37 -54.95
C LYS A 396 39.51 3.98 -53.56
N THR A 397 39.28 5.29 -53.41
CA THR A 397 39.32 5.97 -52.12
C THR A 397 38.20 5.50 -51.20
N GLN A 398 36.97 5.30 -51.69
CA GLN A 398 35.85 4.80 -50.90
C GLN A 398 36.08 3.38 -50.36
N VAL A 399 36.66 2.46 -51.15
CA VAL A 399 36.98 1.12 -50.64
C VAL A 399 38.07 1.17 -49.56
N ALA A 400 39.10 2.01 -49.74
CA ALA A 400 40.12 2.22 -48.72
C ALA A 400 39.57 2.91 -47.45
N GLN A 401 38.67 3.88 -47.62
CA GLN A 401 37.96 4.54 -46.52
C GLN A 401 37.08 3.55 -45.76
N LEU A 402 36.25 2.75 -46.43
CA LEU A 402 35.40 1.76 -45.77
C LEU A 402 36.21 0.66 -45.05
N GLN A 403 37.40 0.31 -45.54
CA GLN A 403 38.30 -0.62 -44.83
C GLN A 403 38.97 0.02 -43.61
N ALA A 404 39.41 1.29 -43.70
CA ALA A 404 39.94 2.03 -42.57
C ALA A 404 38.85 2.33 -41.51
N GLU A 405 37.66 2.74 -41.95
CA GLU A 405 36.48 2.94 -41.11
C GLU A 405 36.08 1.63 -40.43
N LYS A 406 36.10 0.48 -41.12
CA LYS A 406 35.88 -0.82 -40.48
C LYS A 406 36.88 -1.08 -39.35
N GLN A 407 38.18 -0.87 -39.58
CA GLN A 407 39.21 -1.07 -38.55
C GLN A 407 39.06 -0.08 -37.38
N VAL A 408 38.69 1.18 -37.66
CA VAL A 408 38.38 2.18 -36.63
C VAL A 408 37.14 1.81 -35.84
N GLN A 409 36.08 1.28 -36.48
CA GLN A 409 34.88 0.81 -35.77
C GLN A 409 35.15 -0.46 -34.97
N GLU A 410 35.97 -1.39 -35.45
CA GLU A 410 36.37 -2.58 -34.68
C GLU A 410 37.18 -2.19 -33.43
N HIS A 411 38.22 -1.35 -33.58
CA HIS A 411 38.97 -0.84 -32.43
C HIS A 411 38.11 0.02 -31.49
N ARG A 412 37.11 0.74 -32.03
CA ARG A 412 36.16 1.53 -31.22
C ARG A 412 35.13 0.66 -30.51
N VAL A 413 34.79 -0.52 -31.01
CA VAL A 413 34.02 -1.52 -30.27
C VAL A 413 34.87 -2.12 -29.16
N GLU A 414 36.14 -2.45 -29.41
CA GLU A 414 37.06 -2.92 -28.35
C GLU A 414 37.28 -1.85 -27.25
N GLU A 415 37.42 -0.58 -27.64
CA GLU A 415 37.53 0.58 -26.74
C GLU A 415 36.23 0.80 -25.95
N LEU A 416 35.06 0.77 -26.60
CA LEU A 416 33.76 0.86 -25.92
C LEU A 416 33.48 -0.34 -25.01
N GLU A 417 33.95 -1.54 -25.34
CA GLU A 417 33.86 -2.70 -24.45
C GLU A 417 34.84 -2.59 -23.26
N ALA A 418 35.97 -1.91 -23.40
CA ALA A 418 36.87 -1.59 -22.30
C ALA A 418 36.26 -0.51 -21.39
N ASP A 419 35.70 0.55 -21.97
CA ASP A 419 34.95 1.59 -21.26
C ASP A 419 33.73 1.01 -20.54
N LEU A 420 32.94 0.14 -21.18
CA LEU A 420 31.80 -0.53 -20.54
C LEU A 420 32.25 -1.45 -19.39
N ARG A 421 33.40 -2.12 -19.51
CA ARG A 421 33.99 -2.91 -18.41
C ARG A 421 34.47 -2.02 -17.26
N SER A 422 35.10 -0.88 -17.57
CA SER A 422 35.55 0.09 -16.56
C SER A 422 34.38 0.81 -15.88
N ALA A 423 33.37 1.23 -16.63
CA ALA A 423 32.15 1.85 -16.12
C ALA A 423 31.33 0.87 -15.28
N ARG A 424 31.27 -0.41 -15.68
CA ARG A 424 30.66 -1.46 -14.86
C ARG A 424 31.42 -1.71 -13.57
N GLY A 425 32.76 -1.80 -13.61
CA GLY A 425 33.58 -1.92 -12.40
C GLY A 425 33.38 -0.72 -11.45
N GLY A 426 33.39 0.50 -12.00
CA GLY A 426 33.09 1.72 -11.24
C GLY A 426 31.67 1.77 -10.69
N ALA A 427 30.67 1.23 -11.41
CA ALA A 427 29.30 1.11 -10.91
C ALA A 427 29.17 0.05 -9.81
N GLU A 428 29.84 -1.09 -9.92
CA GLU A 428 29.90 -2.12 -8.88
C GLU A 428 30.62 -1.60 -7.61
N GLU A 429 31.68 -0.80 -7.77
CA GLU A 429 32.38 -0.11 -6.66
C GLU A 429 31.54 1.04 -6.05
N GLN A 430 30.81 1.81 -6.87
CA GLN A 430 29.85 2.82 -6.39
C GLN A 430 28.67 2.19 -5.64
N VAL A 431 28.14 1.05 -6.10
CA VAL A 431 27.08 0.31 -5.39
C VAL A 431 27.61 -0.23 -4.06
N ALA A 432 28.85 -0.71 -4.00
CA ALA A 432 29.48 -1.11 -2.74
C ALA A 432 29.69 0.08 -1.78
N ALA A 433 30.11 1.25 -2.30
CA ALA A 433 30.27 2.47 -1.52
C ALA A 433 28.92 3.02 -1.01
N LEU A 434 27.87 2.99 -1.84
CA LEU A 434 26.52 3.37 -1.45
C LEU A 434 25.92 2.40 -0.43
N ALA A 435 26.16 1.09 -0.55
CA ALA A 435 25.76 0.11 0.46
C ALA A 435 26.43 0.39 1.81
N ALA A 436 27.75 0.66 1.82
CA ALA A 436 28.47 1.04 3.03
C ALA A 436 27.97 2.38 3.62
N GLN A 437 27.58 3.35 2.79
CA GLN A 437 26.94 4.59 3.25
C GLN A 437 25.52 4.36 3.80
N VAL A 438 24.75 3.43 3.23
CA VAL A 438 23.43 3.04 3.77
C VAL A 438 23.57 2.35 5.12
N ASP A 439 24.53 1.45 5.30
CA ASP A 439 24.77 0.81 6.61
C ASP A 439 25.31 1.79 7.66
N GLU A 440 26.20 2.71 7.28
CA GLU A 440 26.71 3.74 8.19
C GLU A 440 25.65 4.80 8.54
N THR A 441 24.84 5.26 7.58
CA THR A 441 23.71 6.17 7.88
C THR A 441 22.62 5.47 8.69
N ARG A 442 22.41 4.16 8.49
CA ARG A 442 21.54 3.34 9.35
C ARG A 442 22.08 3.22 10.77
N ARG A 443 23.40 3.05 10.95
CA ARG A 443 24.06 3.06 12.27
C ARG A 443 23.91 4.42 12.95
N GLN A 444 24.18 5.52 12.22
CA GLN A 444 24.01 6.89 12.71
C GLN A 444 22.55 7.21 13.07
N LEU A 445 21.58 6.74 12.26
CA LEU A 445 20.15 6.88 12.56
C LEU A 445 19.76 6.11 13.82
N GLN A 446 20.27 4.89 14.00
CA GLN A 446 20.02 4.09 15.21
C GLN A 446 20.65 4.73 16.46
N GLU A 447 21.87 5.26 16.34
CA GLU A 447 22.51 6.02 17.42
C GLU A 447 21.72 7.30 17.74
N ALA A 448 21.33 8.09 16.74
CA ALA A 448 20.48 9.27 16.90
C ALA A 448 19.12 8.97 17.53
N GLN A 449 18.49 7.83 17.17
CA GLN A 449 17.27 7.34 17.81
C GLN A 449 17.51 7.02 19.29
N THR A 450 18.61 6.33 19.64
CA THR A 450 18.91 6.05 21.05
C THR A 450 19.20 7.31 21.86
N THR A 451 19.89 8.31 21.30
CA THR A 451 20.09 9.60 21.99
C THR A 451 18.79 10.38 22.12
N ALA A 452 17.94 10.42 21.08
CA ALA A 452 16.63 11.07 21.14
C ALA A 452 15.71 10.41 22.18
N GLU A 453 15.75 9.08 22.33
CA GLU A 453 14.97 8.36 23.36
C GLU A 453 15.49 8.68 24.78
N HIS A 454 16.81 8.84 24.96
CA HIS A 454 17.39 9.29 26.24
C HIS A 454 17.08 10.76 26.55
N GLU A 455 17.15 11.66 25.55
CA GLU A 455 16.78 13.07 25.72
C GLU A 455 15.28 13.22 26.00
N LYS A 456 14.42 12.43 25.34
CA LYS A 456 12.98 12.33 25.62
C LYS A 456 12.72 11.86 27.06
N GLN A 457 13.41 10.81 27.54
CA GLN A 457 13.28 10.36 28.93
C GLN A 457 13.76 11.42 29.93
N ARG A 458 14.86 12.11 29.63
CA ARG A 458 15.35 13.24 30.43
C ARG A 458 14.35 14.41 30.44
N LEU A 459 13.83 14.82 29.29
CA LEU A 459 12.86 15.91 29.18
C LEU A 459 11.54 15.56 29.89
N LEU A 460 11.12 14.29 29.89
CA LEU A 460 9.98 13.85 30.70
C LEU A 460 10.26 13.95 32.21
N ALA A 461 11.49 13.69 32.65
CA ALA A 461 11.90 13.89 34.06
C ALA A 461 12.03 15.38 34.42
N ASP A 462 12.62 16.20 33.54
CA ASP A 462 12.73 17.66 33.70
C ASP A 462 11.33 18.31 33.73
N VAL A 463 10.39 17.87 32.88
CA VAL A 463 8.97 18.27 32.93
C VAL A 463 8.30 17.82 34.22
N ALA A 464 8.52 16.61 34.70
CA ALA A 464 7.94 16.13 35.95
C ALA A 464 8.43 16.94 37.18
N ASP A 465 9.69 17.34 37.22
CA ASP A 465 10.22 18.23 38.26
C ASP A 465 9.67 19.67 38.13
N VAL A 466 9.52 20.19 36.91
CA VAL A 466 8.85 21.48 36.67
C VAL A 466 7.38 21.43 37.11
N GLN A 467 6.65 20.34 36.84
CA GLN A 467 5.27 20.14 37.31
C GLN A 467 5.23 20.14 38.84
N ALA A 468 6.10 19.37 39.50
CA ALA A 468 6.17 19.30 40.96
C ALA A 468 6.66 20.60 41.63
N ARG A 469 7.30 21.51 40.89
CA ARG A 469 7.60 22.89 41.32
C ARG A 469 6.39 23.82 41.13
N LEU A 470 5.66 23.68 40.02
CA LEU A 470 4.42 24.41 39.76
C LEU A 470 3.33 24.09 40.80
N ASP A 471 3.13 22.82 41.13
CA ASP A 471 2.16 22.40 42.16
C ASP A 471 2.49 23.04 43.53
N LYS A 472 3.77 23.04 43.92
CA LYS A 472 4.25 23.69 45.15
C LYS A 472 4.12 25.21 45.10
N ALA A 473 4.31 25.82 43.93
CA ALA A 473 4.12 27.26 43.74
C ALA A 473 2.64 27.64 43.80
N ALA A 474 1.73 26.80 43.27
CA ALA A 474 0.29 26.98 43.39
C ALA A 474 -0.19 26.81 44.85
N GLU A 475 0.33 25.80 45.57
CA GLU A 475 0.11 25.65 47.01
C GLU A 475 0.59 26.87 47.82
N ALA A 476 1.72 27.48 47.46
CA ALA A 476 2.24 28.68 48.10
C ALA A 476 1.35 29.90 47.78
N ALA A 477 1.07 30.14 46.51
CA ALA A 477 0.21 31.24 46.06
C ALA A 477 -1.22 31.15 46.62
N SER A 478 -1.75 29.94 46.85
CA SER A 478 -3.03 29.74 47.53
C SER A 478 -2.99 30.14 49.00
N LYS A 479 -1.89 29.85 49.71
CA LYS A 479 -1.67 30.25 51.12
C LYS A 479 -1.46 31.76 51.24
N ASP A 480 -0.67 32.35 50.34
CA ASP A 480 -0.43 33.79 50.29
C ASP A 480 -1.69 34.56 49.89
N GLY A 481 -2.51 34.01 48.98
CA GLY A 481 -3.83 34.54 48.61
C GLY A 481 -4.80 34.55 49.79
N ALA A 482 -4.92 33.44 50.53
CA ALA A 482 -5.75 33.38 51.74
C ALA A 482 -5.27 34.34 52.84
N ALA A 483 -3.95 34.57 52.97
CA ALA A 483 -3.40 35.57 53.86
C ALA A 483 -3.72 37.01 53.40
N ALA A 484 -3.69 37.27 52.10
CA ALA A 484 -4.07 38.56 51.53
C ALA A 484 -5.58 38.85 51.68
N GLU A 485 -6.45 37.86 51.50
CA GLU A 485 -7.90 37.99 51.75
C GLU A 485 -8.20 38.29 53.22
N ALA A 486 -7.52 37.60 54.15
CA ALA A 486 -7.64 37.89 55.58
C ALA A 486 -7.19 39.33 55.91
N ALA A 487 -6.05 39.77 55.38
CA ALA A 487 -5.54 41.13 55.56
C ALA A 487 -6.43 42.20 54.90
N LEU A 488 -7.12 41.89 53.79
CA LEU A 488 -8.12 42.76 53.20
C LEU A 488 -9.36 42.87 54.11
N GLY A 489 -9.84 41.75 54.67
CA GLY A 489 -10.95 41.75 55.64
C GLY A 489 -10.66 42.61 56.88
N GLU A 490 -9.45 42.52 57.44
CA GLU A 490 -9.01 43.40 58.54
C GLU A 490 -8.97 44.88 58.13
N ARG A 491 -8.50 45.18 56.91
CA ARG A 491 -8.45 46.57 56.39
C ARG A 491 -9.83 47.13 56.08
N ASP A 492 -10.77 46.33 55.58
CA ASP A 492 -12.14 46.77 55.32
C ASP A 492 -12.92 46.99 56.62
N ALA A 493 -12.67 46.19 57.66
CA ALA A 493 -13.17 46.44 59.00
C ALA A 493 -12.65 47.78 59.57
N ALA A 494 -11.34 48.03 59.45
CA ALA A 494 -10.74 49.31 59.86
C ALA A 494 -11.24 50.50 59.02
N LEU A 495 -11.54 50.31 57.73
CA LEU A 495 -12.14 51.33 56.87
C LEU A 495 -13.62 51.59 57.19
N ALA A 496 -14.36 50.62 57.73
CA ALA A 496 -15.70 50.84 58.26
C ALA A 496 -15.63 51.69 59.54
N GLU A 497 -14.77 51.32 60.50
CA GLU A 497 -14.58 52.07 61.75
C GLU A 497 -14.08 53.51 61.51
N LEU A 498 -13.22 53.71 60.51
CA LEU A 498 -12.82 55.04 60.03
C LEU A 498 -13.96 55.84 59.37
N ARG A 499 -14.86 55.19 58.61
CA ARG A 499 -16.02 55.86 58.01
C ARG A 499 -17.04 56.30 59.07
N ASP A 500 -17.33 55.46 60.04
CA ASP A 500 -18.22 55.79 61.16
C ASP A 500 -17.62 56.92 62.02
N SER A 501 -16.30 56.89 62.25
CA SER A 501 -15.57 57.98 62.89
C SER A 501 -15.61 59.29 62.10
N LEU A 502 -15.53 59.23 60.77
CA LEU A 502 -15.61 60.40 59.89
C LEU A 502 -17.03 61.01 59.91
N ALA A 503 -18.07 60.17 59.82
CA ALA A 503 -19.46 60.61 59.91
C ALA A 503 -19.76 61.30 61.26
N ALA A 504 -19.20 60.81 62.36
CA ALA A 504 -19.28 61.48 63.66
C ALA A 504 -18.60 62.86 63.66
N GLN A 505 -17.45 63.01 62.99
CA GLN A 505 -16.78 64.32 62.84
C GLN A 505 -17.53 65.27 61.90
N GLU A 506 -18.22 64.78 60.86
CA GLU A 506 -19.04 65.62 59.98
C GLU A 506 -20.25 66.22 60.72
N VAL A 507 -20.90 65.46 61.61
CA VAL A 507 -21.94 65.98 62.51
C VAL A 507 -21.36 67.08 63.42
N GLN A 508 -20.21 66.84 64.04
CA GLN A 508 -19.54 67.80 64.92
C GLN A 508 -19.09 69.08 64.17
N ALA A 509 -18.67 68.96 62.91
CA ALA A 509 -18.37 70.09 62.03
C ALA A 509 -19.64 70.90 61.66
N GLY A 510 -20.81 70.25 61.58
CA GLY A 510 -22.11 70.90 61.44
C GLY A 510 -22.45 71.78 62.65
N GLU A 511 -22.28 71.26 63.87
CA GLU A 511 -22.50 72.01 65.11
C GLU A 511 -21.56 73.23 65.23
N LEU A 512 -20.27 73.06 64.91
CA LEU A 512 -19.29 74.16 64.92
C LEU A 512 -19.62 75.25 63.88
N ARG A 513 -20.13 74.88 62.70
CA ARG A 513 -20.57 75.86 61.69
C ARG A 513 -21.73 76.72 62.19
N ALA A 514 -22.69 76.16 62.93
CA ALA A 514 -23.79 76.93 63.54
C ALA A 514 -23.28 77.94 64.60
N GLN A 515 -22.24 77.57 65.37
CA GLN A 515 -21.60 78.47 66.32
C GLN A 515 -20.86 79.63 65.61
N VAL A 516 -20.13 79.36 64.54
CA VAL A 516 -19.46 80.40 63.72
C VAL A 516 -20.46 81.36 63.10
N GLN A 517 -21.59 80.86 62.59
CA GLN A 517 -22.65 81.71 62.03
C GLN A 517 -23.28 82.62 63.09
N THR A 518 -23.40 82.14 64.32
CA THR A 518 -23.86 82.94 65.47
C THR A 518 -22.86 84.04 65.84
N LEU A 519 -21.57 83.71 65.96
CA LEU A 519 -20.50 84.68 66.29
C LEU A 519 -20.32 85.76 65.22
N THR A 520 -20.50 85.41 63.94
CA THR A 520 -20.40 86.36 62.81
C THR A 520 -21.41 87.50 62.94
N SER A 521 -22.61 87.24 63.49
CA SER A 521 -23.62 88.28 63.73
C SER A 521 -23.24 89.29 64.83
N GLN A 522 -22.32 88.94 65.72
CA GLN A 522 -21.90 89.78 66.84
C GLN A 522 -20.76 90.73 66.46
N LEU A 523 -19.88 90.31 65.53
CA LEU A 523 -18.77 91.16 65.06
C LEU A 523 -19.24 92.42 64.31
N GLN A 524 -20.35 92.34 63.58
CA GLN A 524 -20.93 93.47 62.84
C GLN A 524 -21.47 94.62 63.73
N GLN A 525 -21.52 94.45 65.06
CA GLN A 525 -21.79 95.53 66.01
C GLN A 525 -20.51 96.20 66.57
N GLY A 526 -19.33 95.62 66.39
CA GLY A 526 -18.08 96.12 66.98
C GLY A 526 -17.38 97.24 66.20
N GLU A 527 -17.54 97.28 64.88
CA GLU A 527 -16.77 98.16 63.98
C GLU A 527 -17.07 99.66 64.17
N ALA A 528 -18.15 100.01 64.88
CA ALA A 528 -18.53 101.39 65.16
C ALA A 528 -17.64 102.13 66.19
N LEU A 529 -16.77 101.42 66.93
CA LEU A 529 -16.04 101.98 68.08
C LEU A 529 -14.52 102.13 67.90
N LEU A 530 -13.90 101.65 66.82
CA LEU A 530 -12.44 101.70 66.65
C LEU A 530 -11.92 102.99 65.99
N LYS A 531 -12.43 104.13 66.47
CA LYS A 531 -12.15 105.48 65.95
C LYS A 531 -10.94 106.16 66.61
N GLU A 532 -10.08 105.38 67.27
CA GLU A 532 -9.15 105.84 68.32
C GLU A 532 -7.67 105.44 68.07
N SER A 533 -7.31 105.01 66.85
CA SER A 533 -5.96 104.51 66.51
C SER A 533 -5.15 105.39 65.54
N GLN A 534 -5.46 106.69 65.44
CA GLN A 534 -4.78 107.63 64.52
C GLN A 534 -3.46 108.20 65.07
N ALA A 535 -2.62 107.36 65.70
CA ALA A 535 -1.42 107.79 66.45
C ALA A 535 -0.11 107.08 66.03
N SER A 536 -0.06 106.44 64.86
CA SER A 536 1.06 105.57 64.44
C SER A 536 1.70 105.93 63.08
N GLY A 537 1.38 107.08 62.48
CA GLY A 537 1.79 107.41 61.10
C GLY A 537 3.26 107.82 60.92
N ASP A 538 3.79 108.66 61.82
CA ASP A 538 5.00 109.45 61.53
C ASP A 538 6.33 108.66 61.61
N ALA A 539 6.31 107.41 62.09
CA ALA A 539 7.49 106.56 62.17
C ALA A 539 7.91 105.96 60.80
N GLN A 540 6.97 105.82 59.86
CA GLN A 540 7.17 104.97 58.67
C GLN A 540 7.98 105.64 57.55
N VAL A 541 8.07 106.97 57.55
CA VAL A 541 8.79 107.75 56.51
C VAL A 541 10.31 107.64 56.63
N GLN A 542 10.85 107.44 57.84
CA GLN A 542 12.31 107.35 58.05
C GLN A 542 12.90 105.99 57.64
N ALA A 543 12.10 104.92 57.60
CA ALA A 543 12.56 103.58 57.22
C ALA A 543 12.86 103.45 55.70
N LEU A 544 12.08 104.12 54.85
CA LEU A 544 12.16 103.99 53.39
C LEU A 544 13.51 104.45 52.80
N ASN A 545 14.15 105.46 53.41
CA ASN A 545 15.46 105.94 52.97
C ASN A 545 16.62 104.97 53.28
N ALA A 546 16.45 104.02 54.22
CA ALA A 546 17.44 102.97 54.44
C ALA A 546 17.37 101.88 53.36
N GLN A 547 16.16 101.51 52.93
CA GLN A 547 15.94 100.41 51.98
C GLN A 547 16.52 100.70 50.58
N LEU A 548 16.54 101.96 50.14
CA LEU A 548 17.16 102.36 48.87
C LEU A 548 18.68 102.15 48.84
N SER A 549 19.37 102.18 49.99
CA SER A 549 20.81 101.87 50.06
C SER A 549 21.07 100.36 49.98
N ASP A 550 20.14 99.53 50.44
CA ASP A 550 20.31 98.08 50.51
C ASP A 550 20.14 97.44 49.11
N LEU A 551 19.13 97.87 48.36
CA LEU A 551 18.93 97.45 46.95
C LEU A 551 20.17 97.71 46.07
N GLY A 552 20.88 98.82 46.31
CA GLY A 552 22.11 99.14 45.58
C GLY A 552 23.22 98.09 45.76
N SER A 553 23.30 97.45 46.93
CA SER A 553 24.25 96.36 47.18
C SER A 553 23.80 95.04 46.52
N GLN A 554 22.49 94.76 46.53
CA GLN A 554 21.92 93.54 45.98
C GLN A 554 22.09 93.47 44.45
N VAL A 555 21.98 94.60 43.74
CA VAL A 555 22.23 94.66 42.27
C VAL A 555 23.68 94.30 41.93
N GLN A 556 24.66 94.75 42.74
CA GLN A 556 26.07 94.39 42.52
C GLN A 556 26.33 92.90 42.81
N ALA A 557 25.74 92.36 43.87
CA ALA A 557 25.84 90.94 44.20
C ALA A 557 25.23 90.03 43.11
N LEU A 558 24.05 90.38 42.60
CA LEU A 558 23.39 89.66 41.50
C LEU A 558 24.19 89.72 40.20
N THR A 559 24.81 90.86 39.89
CA THR A 559 25.69 91.01 38.70
C THR A 559 26.89 90.06 38.76
N ALA A 560 27.52 89.92 39.93
CA ALA A 560 28.62 88.97 40.14
C ALA A 560 28.17 87.50 40.06
N GLN A 561 26.97 87.18 40.57
CA GLN A 561 26.39 85.84 40.44
C GLN A 561 26.05 85.48 38.99
N LEU A 562 25.59 86.44 38.18
CA LEU A 562 25.32 86.24 36.76
C LEU A 562 26.60 85.88 35.99
N GLN A 563 27.69 86.63 36.20
CA GLN A 563 28.99 86.33 35.57
C GLN A 563 29.54 84.96 36.00
N GLN A 564 29.30 84.54 37.25
CA GLN A 564 29.68 83.21 37.72
C GLN A 564 28.83 82.09 37.11
N SER A 565 27.54 82.33 36.81
CA SER A 565 26.70 81.34 36.14
C SER A 565 27.05 81.20 34.65
N GLU A 566 27.30 82.31 33.95
CA GLU A 566 27.75 82.31 32.54
C GLU A 566 29.08 81.55 32.34
N ALA A 567 30.03 81.71 33.27
CA ALA A 567 31.30 80.98 33.24
C ALA A 567 31.10 79.45 33.31
N LYS A 568 30.26 79.00 34.25
CA LYS A 568 29.90 77.58 34.41
C LYS A 568 29.10 77.05 33.22
N LEU A 569 28.30 77.90 32.58
CA LEU A 569 27.49 77.53 31.41
C LEU A 569 28.39 77.27 30.19
N LYS A 570 29.46 78.06 30.00
CA LYS A 570 30.49 77.81 28.96
C LYS A 570 31.29 76.52 29.21
N GLU A 571 31.66 76.24 30.46
CA GLU A 571 32.35 75.01 30.85
C GLU A 571 31.46 73.77 30.63
N SER A 572 30.18 73.87 30.98
CA SER A 572 29.15 72.86 30.66
C SER A 572 29.03 72.63 29.16
N GLN A 573 28.89 73.69 28.36
CA GLN A 573 28.75 73.60 26.90
C GLN A 573 29.98 72.96 26.24
N ALA A 574 31.20 73.27 26.70
CA ALA A 574 32.42 72.63 26.21
C ALA A 574 32.44 71.12 26.50
N SER A 575 32.04 70.71 27.72
CA SER A 575 31.95 69.28 28.07
C SER A 575 30.91 68.54 27.22
N GLN A 576 29.72 69.12 27.03
CA GLN A 576 28.66 68.53 26.21
C GLN A 576 29.05 68.43 24.73
N GLY A 577 29.77 69.42 24.18
CA GLY A 577 30.31 69.36 22.82
C GLY A 577 31.18 68.13 22.58
N SER A 578 32.16 67.89 23.45
CA SER A 578 33.03 66.70 23.37
C SER A 578 32.27 65.38 23.48
N GLN A 579 31.17 65.35 24.24
CA GLN A 579 30.34 64.17 24.41
C GLN A 579 29.42 63.92 23.20
N VAL A 580 28.97 64.98 22.51
CA VAL A 580 28.23 64.88 21.24
C VAL A 580 29.14 64.39 20.11
N GLU A 581 30.40 64.83 20.03
CA GLU A 581 31.37 64.31 19.05
C GLU A 581 31.69 62.82 19.28
N ALA A 582 31.86 62.41 20.53
CA ALA A 582 32.05 61.01 20.91
C ALA A 582 30.83 60.13 20.56
N LEU A 583 29.61 60.60 20.84
CA LEU A 583 28.39 59.89 20.46
C LEU A 583 28.17 59.86 18.95
N THR A 584 28.52 60.93 18.22
CA THR A 584 28.41 60.99 16.75
C THR A 584 29.33 59.98 16.08
N SER A 585 30.58 59.87 16.53
CA SER A 585 31.52 58.85 16.04
C SER A 585 31.11 57.42 16.42
N GLN A 586 30.51 57.23 17.59
CA GLN A 586 29.93 55.93 17.98
C GLN A 586 28.72 55.55 17.12
N VAL A 587 27.82 56.49 16.80
CA VAL A 587 26.68 56.28 15.89
C VAL A 587 27.17 55.96 14.47
N GLN A 588 28.21 56.62 13.97
CA GLN A 588 28.81 56.28 12.67
C GLN A 588 29.38 54.85 12.66
N SER A 589 30.09 54.44 13.72
CA SER A 589 30.60 53.07 13.86
C SER A 589 29.48 52.03 13.87
N LEU A 590 28.41 52.27 14.63
CA LEU A 590 27.24 51.38 14.70
C LEU A 590 26.46 51.35 13.37
N THR A 591 26.40 52.48 12.64
CA THR A 591 25.75 52.53 11.32
C THR A 591 26.49 51.67 10.29
N LEU A 592 27.83 51.71 10.28
CA LEU A 592 28.65 50.85 9.42
C LEU A 592 28.49 49.37 9.78
N GLN A 593 28.52 49.02 11.07
CA GLN A 593 28.29 47.64 11.52
C GLN A 593 26.87 47.13 11.16
N LEU A 594 25.85 48.00 11.23
CA LEU A 594 24.50 47.65 10.81
C LEU A 594 24.46 47.35 9.31
N GLN A 595 25.02 48.23 8.47
CA GLN A 595 25.10 48.03 7.02
C GLN A 595 25.85 46.74 6.62
N GLU A 596 26.95 46.42 7.33
CA GLU A 596 27.71 45.19 7.12
C GLU A 596 26.88 43.94 7.50
N SER A 597 26.14 44.00 8.61
CA SER A 597 25.22 42.91 9.01
C SER A 597 24.03 42.75 8.05
N GLU A 598 23.47 43.85 7.51
CA GLU A 598 22.40 43.81 6.52
C GLU A 598 22.86 43.21 5.18
N ALA A 599 24.12 43.45 4.79
CA ALA A 599 24.72 42.85 3.61
C ALA A 599 24.87 41.32 3.78
N GLN A 600 25.43 40.88 4.92
CA GLN A 600 25.57 39.46 5.25
C GLN A 600 24.21 38.75 5.33
N LEU A 601 23.20 39.40 5.93
CA LEU A 601 21.83 38.88 5.97
C LEU A 601 21.20 38.77 4.56
N LYS A 602 21.44 39.74 3.66
CA LYS A 602 20.99 39.63 2.26
C LYS A 602 21.63 38.45 1.54
N GLU A 603 22.93 38.27 1.66
CA GLU A 603 23.67 37.17 1.03
C GLU A 603 23.18 35.81 1.55
N SER A 604 23.03 35.67 2.87
CA SER A 604 22.45 34.48 3.50
C SER A 604 21.00 34.21 3.07
N ARG A 605 20.20 35.24 2.80
CA ARG A 605 18.80 35.09 2.37
C ARG A 605 18.68 34.67 0.91
N VAL A 606 19.65 35.05 0.06
CA VAL A 606 19.75 34.59 -1.32
C VAL A 606 20.23 33.13 -1.39
N SER A 607 21.22 32.74 -0.60
CA SER A 607 21.68 31.35 -0.55
C SER A 607 20.62 30.40 0.02
N GLN A 608 19.92 30.79 1.09
CA GLN A 608 18.76 30.03 1.59
C GLN A 608 17.62 29.99 0.56
N GLY A 609 17.35 31.09 -0.14
CA GLY A 609 16.34 31.14 -1.20
C GLY A 609 16.62 30.16 -2.34
N THR A 610 17.86 30.11 -2.83
CA THR A 610 18.29 29.15 -3.86
C THR A 610 18.21 27.70 -3.37
N GLN A 611 18.64 27.43 -2.14
CA GLN A 611 18.56 26.10 -1.53
C GLN A 611 17.10 25.62 -1.32
N VAL A 612 16.18 26.52 -0.96
CA VAL A 612 14.74 26.22 -0.89
C VAL A 612 14.16 25.94 -2.28
N THR A 613 14.55 26.67 -3.33
CA THR A 613 14.09 26.34 -4.70
C THR A 613 14.62 25.01 -5.20
N GLU A 614 15.87 24.66 -4.87
CA GLU A 614 16.47 23.38 -5.24
C GLU A 614 15.76 22.20 -4.54
N LEU A 615 15.56 22.29 -3.23
CA LEU A 615 14.76 21.33 -2.47
C LEU A 615 13.31 21.23 -2.99
N HIS A 616 12.69 22.33 -3.40
CA HIS A 616 11.36 22.31 -3.99
C HIS A 616 11.34 21.53 -5.32
N THR A 617 12.33 21.73 -6.20
CA THR A 617 12.45 20.95 -7.44
C THR A 617 12.75 19.47 -7.20
N GLN A 618 13.51 19.13 -6.15
CA GLN A 618 13.75 17.74 -5.75
C GLN A 618 12.47 17.08 -5.24
N ILE A 619 11.70 17.76 -4.38
CA ILE A 619 10.39 17.30 -3.91
C ILE A 619 9.44 17.07 -5.09
N GLN A 620 9.33 18.03 -6.00
CA GLN A 620 8.45 17.93 -7.17
C GLN A 620 8.85 16.77 -8.10
N THR A 621 10.16 16.51 -8.26
CA THR A 621 10.68 15.35 -8.99
C THR A 621 10.30 14.04 -8.29
N LEU A 622 10.48 13.94 -6.97
CA LEU A 622 10.10 12.75 -6.18
C LEU A 622 8.58 12.51 -6.18
N THR A 623 7.76 13.56 -6.15
CA THR A 623 6.29 13.44 -6.29
C THR A 623 5.92 12.81 -7.62
N SER A 624 6.45 13.29 -8.75
CA SER A 624 6.16 12.69 -10.06
C SER A 624 6.66 11.23 -10.19
N GLN A 625 7.77 10.86 -9.53
CA GLN A 625 8.23 9.47 -9.47
C GLN A 625 7.28 8.58 -8.64
N LEU A 626 6.72 9.11 -7.54
CA LEU A 626 5.71 8.41 -6.73
C LEU A 626 4.37 8.27 -7.45
N GLU A 627 3.96 9.24 -8.27
CA GLU A 627 2.78 9.14 -9.13
C GLU A 627 2.92 8.02 -10.18
N VAL A 628 4.08 7.92 -10.84
CA VAL A 628 4.39 6.84 -11.78
C VAL A 628 4.43 5.48 -11.07
N GLY A 629 5.15 5.37 -9.94
CA GLY A 629 5.21 4.15 -9.15
C GLY A 629 3.84 3.71 -8.60
N GLY A 630 2.96 4.66 -8.28
CA GLY A 630 1.57 4.39 -7.92
C GLY A 630 0.75 3.80 -9.06
N ALA A 631 0.91 4.31 -10.28
CA ALA A 631 0.27 3.76 -11.48
C ALA A 631 0.77 2.34 -11.79
N GLU A 632 2.08 2.09 -11.70
CA GLU A 632 2.66 0.75 -11.84
C GLU A 632 2.13 -0.21 -10.77
N LEU A 633 2.00 0.23 -9.50
CA LEU A 633 1.46 -0.60 -8.42
C LEU A 633 -0.01 -0.98 -8.65
N VAL A 634 -0.83 -0.05 -9.16
CA VAL A 634 -2.23 -0.32 -9.54
C VAL A 634 -2.30 -1.32 -10.71
N GLN A 635 -1.44 -1.18 -11.71
CA GLN A 635 -1.35 -2.12 -12.83
C GLN A 635 -0.92 -3.52 -12.36
N LEU A 636 0.08 -3.60 -11.48
CA LEU A 636 0.55 -4.85 -10.88
C LEU A 636 -0.56 -5.52 -10.05
N THR A 637 -1.28 -4.74 -9.24
CA THR A 637 -2.43 -5.20 -8.44
C THR A 637 -3.56 -5.75 -9.32
N LYS A 638 -3.81 -5.15 -10.48
CA LYS A 638 -4.76 -5.70 -11.46
C LYS A 638 -4.27 -7.05 -12.00
N THR A 639 -3.01 -7.13 -12.46
CA THR A 639 -2.46 -8.41 -12.95
C THR A 639 -2.42 -9.50 -11.87
N HIS A 640 -2.29 -9.15 -10.60
CA HIS A 640 -2.38 -10.09 -9.48
C HIS A 640 -3.79 -10.67 -9.36
N LYS A 641 -4.83 -9.83 -9.37
CA LYS A 641 -6.24 -10.28 -9.37
C LYS A 641 -6.58 -11.14 -10.59
N ASP A 642 -6.08 -10.75 -11.77
CA ASP A 642 -6.28 -11.53 -13.00
C ASP A 642 -5.60 -12.91 -12.87
N LEU A 643 -4.40 -12.99 -12.29
CA LEU A 643 -3.74 -14.27 -11.98
C LEU A 643 -4.51 -15.08 -10.92
N GLU A 644 -4.99 -14.49 -9.84
CA GLU A 644 -5.78 -15.17 -8.79
C GLU A 644 -7.07 -15.79 -9.36
N ALA A 645 -7.74 -15.08 -10.27
CA ALA A 645 -8.90 -15.60 -11.01
C ALA A 645 -8.52 -16.79 -11.92
N THR A 646 -7.39 -16.72 -12.63
CA THR A 646 -6.93 -17.88 -13.42
C THR A 646 -6.51 -19.06 -12.53
N HIS A 647 -5.90 -18.81 -11.37
CA HIS A 647 -5.50 -19.85 -10.43
C HIS A 647 -6.72 -20.60 -9.86
N THR A 648 -7.75 -19.86 -9.42
CA THR A 648 -9.00 -20.47 -8.94
C THR A 648 -9.72 -21.24 -10.05
N GLN A 649 -9.75 -20.73 -11.28
CA GLN A 649 -10.32 -21.44 -12.43
C GLN A 649 -9.57 -22.75 -12.76
N VAL A 650 -8.23 -22.73 -12.71
CA VAL A 650 -7.39 -23.93 -12.91
C VAL A 650 -7.58 -24.93 -11.75
N GLN A 651 -7.69 -24.45 -10.52
CA GLN A 651 -7.90 -25.32 -9.35
C GLN A 651 -9.26 -26.02 -9.41
N LEU A 652 -10.36 -25.30 -9.72
CA LEU A 652 -11.68 -25.90 -9.92
C LEU A 652 -11.68 -26.93 -11.07
N SER A 653 -10.94 -26.66 -12.15
CA SER A 653 -10.76 -27.62 -13.25
C SER A 653 -10.01 -28.88 -12.80
N LEU A 654 -8.97 -28.74 -11.98
CA LEU A 654 -8.20 -29.85 -11.42
C LEU A 654 -9.02 -30.68 -10.42
N GLU A 655 -9.83 -30.05 -9.59
CA GLU A 655 -10.75 -30.73 -8.66
C GLU A 655 -11.83 -31.51 -9.42
N ALA A 656 -12.44 -30.92 -10.46
CA ALA A 656 -13.39 -31.60 -11.33
C ALA A 656 -12.75 -32.78 -12.12
N ALA A 657 -11.50 -32.62 -12.58
CA ALA A 657 -10.75 -33.71 -13.21
C ALA A 657 -10.43 -34.85 -12.21
N SER A 658 -10.07 -34.49 -10.97
CA SER A 658 -9.78 -35.45 -9.90
C SER A 658 -11.03 -36.24 -9.47
N GLN A 659 -12.19 -35.58 -9.37
CA GLN A 659 -13.47 -36.26 -9.14
C GLN A 659 -13.80 -37.24 -10.26
N LYS A 660 -13.69 -36.82 -11.54
CA LYS A 660 -13.91 -37.69 -12.70
C LYS A 660 -12.96 -38.90 -12.71
N LEU A 661 -11.68 -38.71 -12.38
CA LEU A 661 -10.70 -39.79 -12.26
C LEU A 661 -11.08 -40.78 -11.14
N SER A 662 -11.53 -40.28 -9.98
CA SER A 662 -11.99 -41.13 -8.87
C SER A 662 -13.24 -41.97 -9.24
N GLY A 663 -14.17 -41.39 -10.01
CA GLY A 663 -15.34 -42.09 -10.53
C GLY A 663 -14.96 -43.20 -11.52
N ALA A 664 -14.07 -42.89 -12.47
CA ALA A 664 -13.56 -43.85 -13.44
C ALA A 664 -12.77 -45.00 -12.78
N LEU A 665 -11.94 -44.71 -11.77
CA LEU A 665 -11.24 -45.72 -10.98
C LEU A 665 -12.21 -46.63 -10.23
N LYS A 666 -13.30 -46.08 -9.66
CA LYS A 666 -14.32 -46.89 -9.02
C LYS A 666 -15.02 -47.81 -10.01
N GLN A 667 -15.49 -47.27 -11.15
CA GLN A 667 -16.12 -48.07 -12.22
C GLN A 667 -15.21 -49.19 -12.73
N LEU A 668 -13.91 -48.93 -12.88
CA LEU A 668 -12.92 -49.96 -13.26
C LEU A 668 -12.80 -51.06 -12.19
N THR A 669 -12.79 -50.68 -10.91
CA THR A 669 -12.70 -51.61 -9.78
C THR A 669 -13.95 -52.48 -9.65
N ASP A 670 -15.13 -51.87 -9.77
CA ASP A 670 -16.42 -52.55 -9.74
C ASP A 670 -16.50 -53.57 -10.90
N ALA A 671 -16.15 -53.16 -12.13
CA ALA A 671 -16.11 -54.02 -13.31
C ALA A 671 -15.07 -55.16 -13.23
N GLN A 672 -13.90 -54.93 -12.61
CA GLN A 672 -12.94 -56.01 -12.34
C GLN A 672 -13.52 -57.05 -11.37
N SER A 673 -14.22 -56.61 -10.32
CA SER A 673 -14.85 -57.52 -9.36
C SER A 673 -15.96 -58.38 -9.98
N GLU A 674 -16.71 -57.80 -10.93
CA GLU A 674 -17.74 -58.52 -11.68
C GLU A 674 -17.12 -59.55 -12.62
N ALA A 675 -16.08 -59.17 -13.38
CA ALA A 675 -15.33 -60.06 -14.27
C ALA A 675 -14.66 -61.23 -13.52
N ASP A 676 -14.08 -61.00 -12.34
CA ASP A 676 -13.56 -62.09 -11.49
C ASP A 676 -14.68 -63.01 -10.96
N SER A 677 -15.87 -62.46 -10.70
CA SER A 677 -17.05 -63.27 -10.34
C SER A 677 -17.54 -64.14 -11.51
N GLU A 678 -17.56 -63.60 -12.73
CA GLU A 678 -17.94 -64.34 -13.94
C GLU A 678 -16.90 -65.41 -14.29
N ARG A 679 -15.62 -65.08 -14.17
CA ARG A 679 -14.51 -66.03 -14.28
C ARG A 679 -14.68 -67.18 -13.28
N THR A 680 -15.00 -66.87 -12.02
CA THR A 680 -15.26 -67.89 -11.00
C THR A 680 -16.47 -68.77 -11.36
N ARG A 681 -17.54 -68.19 -11.93
CA ARG A 681 -18.69 -68.97 -12.46
C ARG A 681 -18.27 -69.88 -13.62
N ALA A 682 -17.44 -69.38 -14.55
CA ALA A 682 -16.94 -70.13 -15.69
C ALA A 682 -16.01 -71.29 -15.28
N GLU A 683 -15.09 -71.08 -14.34
CA GLU A 683 -14.20 -72.13 -13.80
C GLU A 683 -15.01 -73.23 -13.06
N ASN A 684 -16.07 -72.86 -12.34
CA ASN A 684 -17.02 -73.82 -11.76
C ASN A 684 -17.81 -74.60 -12.83
N LEU A 685 -18.29 -73.92 -13.90
CA LEU A 685 -18.98 -74.56 -15.03
C LEU A 685 -18.07 -75.54 -15.78
N LEU A 686 -16.81 -75.17 -16.02
CA LEU A 686 -15.82 -76.06 -16.63
C LEU A 686 -15.56 -77.30 -15.76
N THR A 687 -15.50 -77.13 -14.43
CA THR A 687 -15.35 -78.24 -13.48
C THR A 687 -16.55 -79.19 -13.51
N LEU A 688 -17.78 -78.65 -13.58
CA LEU A 688 -19.00 -79.43 -13.74
C LEU A 688 -19.06 -80.17 -15.10
N LEU A 689 -18.64 -79.52 -16.18
CA LEU A 689 -18.57 -80.13 -17.51
C LEU A 689 -17.50 -81.24 -17.61
N ALA A 690 -16.37 -81.09 -16.91
CA ALA A 690 -15.36 -82.14 -16.78
C ALA A 690 -15.94 -83.37 -16.06
N ALA A 691 -16.54 -83.19 -14.88
CA ALA A 691 -17.17 -84.29 -14.12
C ALA A 691 -18.33 -84.96 -14.89
N ALA A 692 -19.08 -84.20 -15.69
CA ALA A 692 -20.12 -84.74 -16.57
C ALA A 692 -19.56 -85.56 -17.74
N ASN A 693 -18.41 -85.15 -18.30
CA ASN A 693 -17.71 -85.93 -19.33
C ASN A 693 -17.08 -87.21 -18.75
N ASP A 694 -16.46 -87.14 -17.56
CA ASP A 694 -15.93 -88.32 -16.87
C ASP A 694 -17.06 -89.35 -16.61
N ALA A 695 -18.20 -88.89 -16.08
CA ALA A 695 -19.37 -89.75 -15.86
C ALA A 695 -19.95 -90.33 -17.16
N LYS A 696 -19.90 -89.58 -18.27
CA LYS A 696 -20.30 -90.04 -19.60
C LYS A 696 -19.34 -91.10 -20.14
N GLU A 697 -18.03 -90.90 -20.04
CA GLU A 697 -17.03 -91.91 -20.44
C GLU A 697 -17.19 -93.19 -19.62
N ASP A 698 -17.41 -93.06 -18.31
CA ASP A 698 -17.58 -94.22 -17.44
C ASP A 698 -18.89 -94.98 -17.74
N ALA A 699 -19.97 -94.26 -18.09
CA ALA A 699 -21.21 -94.86 -18.61
C ALA A 699 -21.00 -95.55 -19.97
N GLN A 700 -20.21 -94.95 -20.87
CA GLN A 700 -19.89 -95.53 -22.18
C GLN A 700 -19.07 -96.81 -22.05
N ARG A 701 -18.01 -96.81 -21.22
CA ARG A 701 -17.20 -98.00 -20.92
C ARG A 701 -18.02 -99.15 -20.32
N ARG A 702 -19.03 -98.83 -19.49
CA ARG A 702 -19.99 -99.81 -18.95
C ARG A 702 -20.89 -100.38 -20.06
N LEU A 703 -21.41 -99.54 -20.97
CA LEU A 703 -22.20 -99.98 -22.13
C LEU A 703 -21.39 -100.84 -23.10
N GLU A 704 -20.16 -100.44 -23.43
CA GLU A 704 -19.24 -101.23 -24.26
C GLU A 704 -18.93 -102.61 -23.62
N THR A 705 -18.76 -102.66 -22.30
CA THR A 705 -18.58 -103.91 -21.56
C THR A 705 -19.83 -104.79 -21.63
N GLN A 706 -21.03 -104.22 -21.49
CA GLN A 706 -22.29 -104.95 -21.60
C GLN A 706 -22.53 -105.46 -23.03
N LEU A 707 -22.25 -104.65 -24.06
CA LEU A 707 -22.33 -105.07 -25.47
C LEU A 707 -21.40 -106.26 -25.73
N LYS A 708 -20.15 -106.18 -25.29
CA LYS A 708 -19.16 -107.27 -25.43
C LYS A 708 -19.59 -108.56 -24.71
N GLN A 709 -20.26 -108.45 -23.57
CA GLN A 709 -20.87 -109.60 -22.88
C GLN A 709 -22.04 -110.19 -23.71
N ARG A 710 -22.94 -109.35 -24.25
CA ARG A 710 -24.05 -109.80 -25.11
C ARG A 710 -23.57 -110.41 -26.43
N GLU A 711 -22.49 -109.91 -27.02
CA GLU A 711 -21.84 -110.52 -28.18
C GLU A 711 -21.29 -111.93 -27.85
N GLN A 712 -20.70 -112.12 -26.67
CA GLN A 712 -20.23 -113.42 -26.21
C GLN A 712 -21.39 -114.39 -25.91
N GLU A 713 -22.51 -113.91 -25.34
CA GLU A 713 -23.74 -114.70 -25.19
C GLU A 713 -24.35 -115.10 -26.54
N LEU A 714 -24.40 -114.18 -27.51
CA LEU A 714 -24.88 -114.43 -28.87
C LEU A 714 -23.98 -115.42 -29.62
N GLN A 715 -22.66 -115.30 -29.50
CA GLN A 715 -21.73 -116.25 -30.10
C GLN A 715 -21.84 -117.64 -29.44
N CYS A 716 -21.95 -117.71 -28.11
CA CYS A 716 -22.14 -118.97 -27.39
C CYS A 716 -23.47 -119.66 -27.75
N THR A 717 -24.56 -118.91 -27.92
CA THR A 717 -25.86 -119.45 -28.36
C THR A 717 -25.86 -119.85 -29.84
N LYS A 718 -25.12 -119.14 -30.70
CA LYS A 718 -24.88 -119.50 -32.11
C LYS A 718 -24.04 -120.77 -32.25
N GLU A 719 -23.01 -120.96 -31.43
CA GLU A 719 -22.21 -122.19 -31.40
C GLU A 719 -23.05 -123.38 -30.91
N LYS A 720 -23.87 -123.18 -29.88
CA LYS A 720 -24.85 -124.18 -29.41
C LYS A 720 -25.84 -124.56 -30.52
N SER A 721 -26.45 -123.58 -31.22
CA SER A 721 -27.39 -123.88 -32.30
C SER A 721 -26.71 -124.52 -33.51
N GLN A 722 -25.47 -124.15 -33.85
CA GLN A 722 -24.68 -124.87 -34.85
C GLN A 722 -24.37 -126.31 -34.45
N SER A 723 -24.04 -126.59 -33.19
CA SER A 723 -23.83 -127.96 -32.71
C SER A 723 -25.12 -128.80 -32.74
N LEU A 724 -26.27 -128.18 -32.45
CA LEU A 724 -27.59 -128.81 -32.58
C LEU A 724 -27.91 -129.11 -34.05
N LEU A 725 -27.67 -128.16 -34.97
CA LEU A 725 -27.84 -128.35 -36.41
C LEU A 725 -26.91 -129.44 -36.97
N GLN A 726 -25.66 -129.53 -36.51
CA GLN A 726 -24.77 -130.65 -36.87
C GLN A 726 -25.27 -132.00 -36.35
N THR A 727 -25.96 -132.03 -35.22
CA THR A 727 -26.55 -133.25 -34.65
C THR A 727 -27.79 -133.66 -35.46
N ILE A 728 -28.69 -132.72 -35.71
CA ILE A 728 -29.88 -132.90 -36.57
C ILE A 728 -29.48 -133.30 -38.01
N ASN A 729 -28.38 -132.76 -38.56
CA ASN A 729 -27.89 -133.17 -39.87
C ASN A 729 -27.35 -134.61 -39.87
N LYS A 730 -26.66 -135.06 -38.82
CA LYS A 730 -26.24 -136.48 -38.68
C LYS A 730 -27.43 -137.41 -38.48
N GLU A 731 -28.43 -136.99 -37.70
CA GLU A 731 -29.70 -137.72 -37.56
C GLU A 731 -30.44 -137.80 -38.90
N LYS A 732 -30.43 -136.72 -39.69
CA LYS A 732 -30.96 -136.68 -41.05
C LYS A 732 -30.19 -137.60 -42.00
N GLU A 733 -28.86 -137.58 -41.99
CA GLU A 733 -28.02 -138.51 -42.78
C GLU A 733 -28.35 -139.97 -42.43
N ILE A 734 -28.41 -140.31 -41.14
CA ILE A 734 -28.80 -141.64 -40.65
C ILE A 734 -30.24 -142.00 -41.06
N LEU A 735 -31.16 -141.03 -41.10
CA LEU A 735 -32.53 -141.24 -41.57
C LEU A 735 -32.60 -141.37 -43.09
N GLU A 736 -31.74 -140.70 -43.86
CA GLU A 736 -31.64 -140.84 -45.31
C GLU A 736 -30.94 -142.14 -45.73
N GLU A 737 -29.96 -142.63 -44.97
CA GLU A 737 -29.43 -143.99 -45.08
C GLU A 737 -30.50 -145.05 -44.76
N LYS A 738 -31.30 -144.86 -43.71
CA LYS A 738 -32.45 -145.73 -43.41
C LYS A 738 -33.52 -145.66 -44.49
N LEU A 739 -33.82 -144.48 -45.01
CA LEU A 739 -34.82 -144.28 -46.07
C LEU A 739 -34.34 -144.87 -47.40
N THR A 740 -33.05 -144.76 -47.74
CA THR A 740 -32.49 -145.40 -48.94
C THR A 740 -32.37 -146.91 -48.79
N SER A 741 -31.99 -147.43 -47.61
CA SER A 741 -32.08 -148.85 -47.29
C SER A 741 -33.52 -149.38 -47.44
N MET A 742 -34.49 -148.68 -46.85
CA MET A 742 -35.92 -149.04 -46.93
C MET A 742 -36.45 -148.93 -48.38
N LYS A 743 -36.03 -147.90 -49.13
CA LYS A 743 -36.40 -147.72 -50.54
C LYS A 743 -35.78 -148.80 -51.44
N THR A 744 -34.55 -149.24 -51.17
CA THR A 744 -33.94 -150.42 -51.82
C THR A 744 -34.72 -151.70 -51.49
N SER A 745 -35.25 -151.83 -50.27
CA SER A 745 -36.12 -152.95 -49.89
C SER A 745 -37.51 -152.88 -50.54
N VAL A 746 -38.04 -151.69 -50.82
CA VAL A 746 -39.33 -151.48 -51.52
C VAL A 746 -39.19 -151.63 -53.05
N LEU A 747 -38.03 -151.29 -53.62
CA LEU A 747 -37.73 -151.48 -55.05
C LEU A 747 -37.58 -152.96 -55.46
N GLN A 748 -37.69 -153.91 -54.51
CA GLN A 748 -37.78 -155.35 -54.79
C GLN A 748 -39.24 -155.86 -54.84
N SER A 749 -40.23 -155.01 -54.53
CA SER A 749 -41.65 -155.35 -54.61
C SER A 749 -42.38 -154.53 -55.69
N GLU A 750 -42.74 -155.25 -56.76
CA GLU A 750 -43.77 -154.95 -57.77
C GLU A 750 -43.43 -154.06 -58.97
N THR A 751 -44.06 -154.44 -60.10
CA THR A 751 -43.81 -153.97 -61.47
C THR A 751 -45.11 -153.54 -62.14
N ASN A 752 -45.04 -152.55 -63.05
CA ASN A 752 -46.13 -152.05 -63.91
C ASN A 752 -47.19 -151.20 -63.16
N ALA A 753 -47.75 -150.11 -63.70
CA ALA A 753 -47.78 -149.62 -65.09
C ALA A 753 -47.89 -148.07 -65.18
N ASN A 754 -47.74 -147.52 -66.39
CA ASN A 754 -47.99 -146.10 -66.70
C ASN A 754 -49.49 -145.82 -66.95
N ASN A 755 -49.95 -144.58 -66.68
CA ASN A 755 -50.58 -143.75 -67.72
C ASN A 755 -50.78 -142.28 -67.32
N SER A 756 -50.99 -141.42 -68.32
CA SER A 756 -51.14 -139.96 -68.18
C SER A 756 -52.59 -139.51 -68.02
N ASP A 757 -52.82 -138.39 -67.32
CA ASP A 757 -54.17 -137.85 -67.02
C ASP A 757 -54.39 -136.44 -67.61
N PRO A 758 -55.55 -136.14 -68.24
CA PRO A 758 -55.87 -134.82 -68.80
C PRO A 758 -56.00 -133.64 -67.83
N ALA A 759 -55.86 -133.81 -66.51
CA ALA A 759 -55.83 -132.66 -65.59
C ALA A 759 -54.66 -131.69 -65.88
N HIS A 760 -53.51 -132.22 -66.33
CA HIS A 760 -52.29 -131.42 -66.48
C HIS A 760 -52.39 -130.30 -67.53
N GLN A 761 -53.24 -130.45 -68.55
CA GLN A 761 -53.33 -129.46 -69.63
C GLN A 761 -54.14 -128.21 -69.22
N ARG A 762 -55.17 -128.36 -68.39
CA ARG A 762 -55.92 -127.21 -67.83
C ARG A 762 -55.07 -126.38 -66.87
N LEU A 763 -54.19 -127.03 -66.11
CA LEU A 763 -53.23 -126.34 -65.23
C LEU A 763 -52.20 -125.49 -65.99
N VAL A 764 -51.94 -125.78 -67.29
CA VAL A 764 -51.05 -124.95 -68.13
C VAL A 764 -51.78 -123.69 -68.60
N GLU A 765 -53.04 -123.81 -69.05
CA GLU A 765 -53.86 -122.67 -69.46
C GLU A 765 -54.13 -121.73 -68.27
N GLU A 766 -54.40 -122.28 -67.08
CA GLU A 766 -54.60 -121.52 -65.85
C GLU A 766 -53.29 -120.86 -65.36
N LYS A 767 -52.15 -121.56 -65.46
CA LYS A 767 -50.81 -120.97 -65.23
C LYS A 767 -50.54 -119.79 -66.15
N ASP A 768 -50.81 -119.91 -67.45
CA ASP A 768 -50.46 -118.85 -68.41
C ASP A 768 -51.39 -117.63 -68.26
N GLY A 769 -52.64 -117.84 -67.84
CA GLY A 769 -53.54 -116.77 -67.37
C GLY A 769 -53.01 -116.04 -66.12
N LEU A 770 -52.51 -116.79 -65.13
CA LEU A 770 -51.88 -116.21 -63.93
C LEU A 770 -50.55 -115.51 -64.25
N GLN A 771 -49.74 -116.03 -65.18
CA GLN A 771 -48.51 -115.39 -65.64
C GLN A 771 -48.82 -114.03 -66.29
N GLY A 772 -49.87 -113.94 -67.14
CA GLY A 772 -50.32 -112.66 -67.70
C GLY A 772 -50.76 -111.64 -66.64
N GLN A 773 -51.32 -112.09 -65.51
CA GLN A 773 -51.62 -111.20 -64.37
C GLN A 773 -50.36 -110.76 -63.62
N VAL A 774 -49.38 -111.65 -63.44
CA VAL A 774 -48.07 -111.32 -62.86
C VAL A 774 -47.32 -110.29 -63.72
N ASP A 775 -47.31 -110.47 -65.05
CA ASP A 775 -46.61 -109.55 -65.95
C ASP A 775 -47.30 -108.17 -66.04
N PHE A 776 -48.64 -108.14 -65.97
CA PHE A 776 -49.40 -106.89 -65.81
C PHE A 776 -49.08 -106.18 -64.48
N LEU A 777 -49.07 -106.90 -63.36
CA LEU A 777 -48.68 -106.35 -62.06
C LEU A 777 -47.24 -105.84 -62.05
N ASN A 778 -46.31 -106.57 -62.67
CA ASN A 778 -44.92 -106.14 -62.82
C ASN A 778 -44.81 -104.82 -63.61
N SER A 779 -45.63 -104.63 -64.67
CA SER A 779 -45.65 -103.37 -65.40
C SER A 779 -46.12 -102.18 -64.52
N ILE A 780 -47.13 -102.40 -63.67
CA ILE A 780 -47.62 -101.39 -62.72
C ILE A 780 -46.60 -101.12 -61.62
N ILE A 781 -45.89 -102.15 -61.13
CA ILE A 781 -44.85 -102.01 -60.11
C ILE A 781 -43.69 -101.17 -60.64
N VAL A 782 -43.25 -101.38 -61.89
CA VAL A 782 -42.19 -100.56 -62.52
C VAL A 782 -42.64 -99.10 -62.71
N ASP A 783 -43.88 -98.86 -63.12
CA ASP A 783 -44.41 -97.50 -63.30
C ASP A 783 -44.63 -96.77 -61.95
N MET A 784 -45.02 -97.51 -60.90
CA MET A 784 -45.09 -97.01 -59.52
C MET A 784 -43.73 -96.81 -58.87
N GLN A 785 -42.71 -97.60 -59.21
CA GLN A 785 -41.33 -97.36 -58.77
C GLN A 785 -40.78 -96.09 -59.43
N ARG A 786 -40.95 -95.93 -60.74
CA ARG A 786 -40.62 -94.67 -61.45
C ARG A 786 -41.28 -93.45 -60.82
N LYS A 787 -42.59 -93.50 -60.53
CA LYS A 787 -43.29 -92.41 -59.84
C LYS A 787 -42.84 -92.19 -58.39
N ASN A 788 -42.44 -93.24 -57.67
CA ASN A 788 -41.86 -93.07 -56.34
C ASN A 788 -40.50 -92.39 -56.40
N ASP A 789 -39.66 -92.72 -57.37
CA ASP A 789 -38.32 -92.11 -57.50
C ASP A 789 -38.40 -90.68 -58.05
N GLU A 790 -39.34 -90.40 -58.97
CA GLU A 790 -39.72 -89.05 -59.42
C GLU A 790 -40.26 -88.19 -58.26
N LEU A 791 -41.11 -88.75 -57.39
CA LEU A 791 -41.60 -88.07 -56.20
C LEU A 791 -40.52 -87.89 -55.12
N LYS A 792 -39.61 -88.85 -54.91
CA LYS A 792 -38.47 -88.70 -53.99
C LYS A 792 -37.53 -87.57 -54.43
N ALA A 793 -37.14 -87.55 -55.69
CA ALA A 793 -36.29 -86.46 -56.23
C ALA A 793 -36.95 -85.09 -56.06
N ARG A 794 -38.29 -85.03 -56.20
CA ARG A 794 -39.07 -83.81 -55.94
C ARG A 794 -39.21 -83.47 -54.46
N VAL A 795 -39.17 -84.46 -53.57
CA VAL A 795 -39.16 -84.28 -52.10
C VAL A 795 -37.78 -83.81 -51.62
N GLU A 796 -36.66 -84.39 -52.08
CA GLU A 796 -35.30 -83.89 -51.77
C GLU A 796 -35.12 -82.42 -52.23
N LEU A 797 -35.72 -82.04 -53.35
CA LEU A 797 -35.73 -80.65 -53.86
C LEU A 797 -36.61 -79.69 -53.03
N LEU A 798 -37.58 -80.21 -52.27
CA LEU A 798 -38.43 -79.43 -51.36
C LEU A 798 -37.86 -79.40 -49.93
N GLU A 799 -37.25 -80.50 -49.46
CA GLU A 799 -36.57 -80.61 -48.16
C GLU A 799 -35.29 -79.75 -48.09
N THR A 800 -34.71 -79.41 -49.25
CA THR A 800 -33.64 -78.42 -49.38
C THR A 800 -34.14 -76.95 -49.37
N GLY A 801 -35.46 -76.74 -49.37
CA GLY A 801 -36.10 -75.45 -49.06
C GLY A 801 -36.16 -74.44 -50.21
N ILE A 802 -36.14 -74.89 -51.46
CA ILE A 802 -36.26 -74.04 -52.66
C ILE A 802 -37.72 -73.97 -53.13
N SER A 803 -38.17 -72.79 -53.54
CA SER A 803 -39.53 -72.60 -54.05
C SER A 803 -39.68 -73.08 -55.50
N MET A 804 -40.86 -73.56 -55.87
CA MET A 804 -41.17 -74.05 -57.22
C MET A 804 -41.18 -72.95 -58.31
N ALA A 805 -40.79 -71.72 -57.98
CA ALA A 805 -40.61 -70.61 -58.92
C ALA A 805 -39.14 -70.38 -59.34
N ASP A 806 -38.17 -70.85 -58.55
CA ASP A 806 -36.75 -70.46 -58.68
C ASP A 806 -35.91 -71.45 -59.51
N VAL A 807 -36.54 -72.45 -60.12
CA VAL A 807 -35.87 -73.62 -60.72
C VAL A 807 -35.38 -73.40 -62.16
N ASP A 808 -35.98 -72.46 -62.90
CA ASP A 808 -35.82 -72.36 -64.36
C ASP A 808 -34.73 -71.38 -64.86
N GLU A 809 -34.13 -70.51 -64.02
CA GLU A 809 -33.39 -69.32 -64.53
C GLU A 809 -32.02 -68.98 -63.90
N LEU A 810 -31.34 -69.88 -63.16
CA LEU A 810 -30.01 -69.58 -62.57
C LEU A 810 -28.92 -70.64 -62.83
N GLU A 811 -28.24 -70.50 -63.97
CA GLU A 811 -26.88 -71.04 -64.16
C GLU A 811 -25.83 -70.26 -63.33
N LEU A 812 -24.65 -70.84 -63.14
CA LEU A 812 -23.59 -70.40 -62.22
C LEU A 812 -23.24 -68.89 -62.29
N ASN A 813 -23.25 -68.21 -61.12
CA ASN A 813 -22.01 -67.68 -60.52
C ASN A 813 -22.11 -67.25 -59.03
N ASN A 814 -21.38 -67.98 -58.20
CA ASN A 814 -20.82 -67.65 -56.87
C ASN A 814 -21.04 -66.26 -56.20
N ILE A 815 -21.53 -66.32 -54.93
CA ILE A 815 -21.22 -65.49 -53.72
C ILE A 815 -22.34 -64.55 -53.16
N LYS A 816 -23.00 -65.05 -52.09
CA LYS A 816 -23.59 -64.35 -50.91
C LYS A 816 -24.74 -63.32 -51.12
N PRO A 817 -25.45 -62.90 -50.06
CA PRO A 817 -25.68 -63.50 -48.72
C PRO A 817 -27.17 -63.82 -48.45
N ARG A 818 -27.48 -64.52 -47.33
CA ARG A 818 -28.85 -64.55 -46.78
C ARG A 818 -29.10 -63.28 -45.95
N MET A 819 -30.19 -62.57 -46.22
CA MET A 819 -30.70 -61.51 -45.33
C MET A 819 -31.46 -62.13 -44.15
N VAL A 820 -31.37 -61.46 -43.00
CA VAL A 820 -32.24 -61.65 -41.83
C VAL A 820 -33.15 -60.42 -41.74
N ALA A 821 -34.39 -60.57 -41.29
CA ALA A 821 -35.30 -59.44 -41.10
C ALA A 821 -34.72 -58.44 -40.08
N PRO A 822 -34.92 -57.11 -40.27
CA PRO A 822 -34.52 -56.11 -39.29
C PRO A 822 -35.18 -56.37 -37.93
N ARG A 823 -34.44 -56.14 -36.85
CA ARG A 823 -34.98 -56.09 -35.49
C ARG A 823 -35.49 -54.69 -35.20
N LEU A 824 -36.54 -54.61 -34.39
CA LEU A 824 -37.08 -53.33 -33.91
C LEU A 824 -36.29 -52.91 -32.67
N PHE A 825 -35.97 -51.62 -32.59
CA PHE A 825 -35.25 -50.99 -31.49
C PHE A 825 -35.90 -49.63 -31.24
N CYS A 826 -36.00 -49.24 -29.97
CA CYS A 826 -36.64 -47.99 -29.58
C CYS A 826 -35.61 -47.04 -28.95
N ASP A 827 -35.12 -46.09 -29.75
CA ASP A 827 -34.13 -45.06 -29.39
C ASP A 827 -34.53 -44.17 -28.18
N ILE A 828 -35.76 -44.30 -27.68
CA ILE A 828 -36.34 -43.50 -26.58
C ILE A 828 -36.23 -44.23 -25.23
N CYS A 829 -36.14 -45.57 -25.21
CA CYS A 829 -36.08 -46.37 -23.98
C CYS A 829 -35.05 -47.52 -23.99
N ASP A 830 -34.24 -47.64 -25.04
CA ASP A 830 -33.17 -48.64 -25.22
C ASP A 830 -33.63 -50.13 -25.18
N GLU A 831 -34.93 -50.40 -25.39
CA GLU A 831 -35.47 -51.77 -25.46
C GLU A 831 -35.51 -52.32 -26.90
N PHE A 832 -35.23 -53.62 -27.05
CA PHE A 832 -35.21 -54.35 -28.33
C PHE A 832 -36.42 -55.28 -28.49
N ASP A 833 -36.87 -55.45 -29.74
CA ASP A 833 -37.89 -56.41 -30.20
C ASP A 833 -39.27 -56.32 -29.50
N LEU A 834 -39.56 -55.22 -28.78
CA LEU A 834 -40.79 -55.02 -28.01
C LEU A 834 -41.79 -54.05 -28.67
N HIS A 835 -41.31 -52.90 -29.16
CA HIS A 835 -42.08 -51.90 -29.91
C HIS A 835 -41.13 -51.10 -30.82
N ASP A 836 -41.70 -50.35 -31.78
CA ASP A 836 -40.95 -49.42 -32.62
C ASP A 836 -40.99 -47.99 -32.02
N THR A 837 -40.11 -47.10 -32.49
CA THR A 837 -39.85 -45.80 -31.86
C THR A 837 -41.07 -44.86 -31.83
N GLU A 838 -42.00 -44.98 -32.80
CA GLU A 838 -43.24 -44.16 -32.83
C GLU A 838 -44.36 -44.67 -31.90
N ASP A 839 -44.29 -45.91 -31.42
CA ASP A 839 -45.27 -46.51 -30.47
C ASP A 839 -44.79 -46.44 -29.00
N CYS A 840 -43.74 -45.66 -28.72
CA CYS A 840 -43.10 -45.65 -27.42
C CYS A 840 -44.01 -45.06 -26.31
N PRO A 841 -44.30 -45.80 -25.22
CA PRO A 841 -45.25 -45.35 -24.19
C PRO A 841 -44.76 -44.11 -23.40
N THR A 842 -43.48 -43.78 -23.48
CA THR A 842 -42.90 -42.54 -22.94
C THR A 842 -43.11 -41.30 -23.82
N GLN A 843 -43.59 -41.46 -25.07
CA GLN A 843 -43.66 -40.38 -26.07
C GLN A 843 -45.03 -39.68 -26.11
N CYS A 844 -46.11 -40.30 -25.61
CA CYS A 844 -47.47 -39.76 -25.64
C CYS A 844 -47.96 -39.35 -24.24
N ASN A 845 -47.93 -38.05 -23.94
CA ASN A 845 -48.41 -37.50 -22.66
C ASN A 845 -49.68 -36.64 -22.85
N ASP A 846 -50.75 -37.23 -23.40
CA ASP A 846 -52.06 -36.56 -23.54
C ASP A 846 -53.28 -37.51 -23.35
N VAL A 847 -53.67 -37.66 -22.07
CA VAL A 847 -55.05 -37.78 -21.55
C VAL A 847 -55.99 -38.96 -21.95
N ALA A 848 -56.31 -39.77 -20.91
CA ALA A 848 -57.58 -40.50 -20.64
C ALA A 848 -57.86 -41.87 -21.34
N PRO A 849 -58.74 -42.77 -20.79
CA PRO A 849 -59.70 -42.52 -19.70
C PRO A 849 -59.77 -43.51 -18.51
N THR A 850 -60.01 -42.93 -17.32
CA THR A 850 -60.83 -43.42 -16.19
C THR A 850 -60.69 -44.86 -15.64
N ALA A 851 -60.18 -44.97 -14.40
CA ALA A 851 -60.98 -45.20 -13.18
C ALA A 851 -60.06 -45.20 -11.93
N GLY A 852 -60.48 -44.66 -10.75
CA GLY A 852 -59.67 -44.91 -9.53
C GLY A 852 -59.64 -43.94 -8.32
N ALA A 853 -60.46 -42.89 -8.24
CA ALA A 853 -60.83 -42.20 -6.97
C ALA A 853 -59.76 -41.42 -6.11
N ARG A 854 -60.12 -40.15 -5.83
CA ARG A 854 -59.87 -39.32 -4.61
C ARG A 854 -58.63 -38.37 -4.49
N LYS A 855 -58.93 -37.10 -4.81
CA LYS A 855 -58.63 -35.85 -4.06
C LYS A 855 -57.18 -35.43 -3.76
N LEU A 856 -56.78 -34.35 -4.42
CA LEU A 856 -55.87 -33.31 -3.91
C LEU A 856 -56.66 -32.01 -3.59
N PRO A 857 -56.26 -31.22 -2.58
CA PRO A 857 -56.40 -29.76 -2.58
C PRO A 857 -55.11 -29.13 -3.15
N GLY A 858 -55.23 -28.14 -4.04
CA GLY A 858 -54.08 -27.54 -4.74
C GLY A 858 -53.62 -26.19 -4.17
N ALA A 859 -52.48 -25.71 -4.67
CA ALA A 859 -52.01 -24.33 -4.50
C ALA A 859 -51.23 -23.86 -5.75
N ASN A 860 -51.38 -22.58 -6.06
CA ASN A 860 -50.88 -21.83 -7.21
C ASN A 860 -49.50 -22.24 -7.76
N ALA A 861 -49.43 -22.54 -9.07
CA ALA A 861 -48.20 -22.39 -9.82
C ALA A 861 -47.91 -20.89 -10.02
N LYS A 862 -46.69 -20.44 -9.70
CA LYS A 862 -46.19 -19.14 -10.16
C LYS A 862 -45.78 -19.25 -11.63
N VAL A 863 -45.99 -18.19 -12.39
CA VAL A 863 -45.29 -17.99 -13.67
C VAL A 863 -43.83 -17.70 -13.33
N ARG A 864 -42.87 -18.32 -14.03
CA ARG A 864 -41.45 -17.96 -13.90
C ARG A 864 -41.24 -16.59 -14.53
N LYS A 865 -40.64 -15.66 -13.79
CA LYS A 865 -40.16 -14.39 -14.36
C LYS A 865 -38.94 -14.67 -15.23
N TYR A 866 -38.70 -13.82 -16.24
CA TYR A 866 -37.54 -13.91 -17.12
C TYR A 866 -37.19 -12.52 -17.65
N CYS A 867 -35.90 -12.22 -17.71
CA CYS A 867 -35.39 -10.92 -18.14
C CYS A 867 -34.51 -11.04 -19.39
N ASP A 868 -34.97 -10.47 -20.52
CA ASP A 868 -34.22 -10.46 -21.78
C ASP A 868 -32.93 -9.60 -21.72
N ASN A 869 -32.81 -8.67 -20.76
CA ASN A 869 -31.63 -7.80 -20.62
C ASN A 869 -30.45 -8.49 -19.92
N CYS A 870 -30.67 -9.55 -19.13
CA CYS A 870 -29.62 -10.24 -18.36
C CYS A 870 -29.69 -11.78 -18.38
N GLU A 871 -30.63 -12.36 -19.14
CA GLU A 871 -30.85 -13.81 -19.32
C GLU A 871 -31.16 -14.62 -18.04
N LEU A 872 -31.42 -13.94 -16.91
CA LEU A 872 -31.77 -14.57 -15.63
C LEU A 872 -33.25 -14.96 -15.55
N PHE A 873 -33.52 -16.04 -14.82
CA PHE A 873 -34.85 -16.60 -14.56
C PHE A 873 -35.25 -16.46 -13.09
N ASP A 874 -36.56 -16.44 -12.84
CA ASP A 874 -37.26 -16.42 -11.54
C ASP A 874 -37.15 -15.17 -10.66
N ASP A 875 -36.10 -14.34 -10.78
CA ASP A 875 -35.90 -13.18 -9.89
C ASP A 875 -36.67 -11.90 -10.31
N HIS A 876 -36.60 -11.49 -11.58
CA HIS A 876 -37.27 -10.27 -12.09
C HIS A 876 -37.68 -10.40 -13.57
N ASP A 877 -38.63 -9.58 -14.02
CA ASP A 877 -39.02 -9.47 -15.44
C ASP A 877 -38.25 -8.33 -16.15
N THR A 878 -38.21 -8.31 -17.48
CA THR A 878 -37.46 -7.30 -18.27
C THR A 878 -37.81 -5.82 -17.93
N GLU A 879 -39.02 -5.53 -17.43
CA GLU A 879 -39.41 -4.17 -16.98
C GLU A 879 -38.90 -3.77 -15.58
N GLU A 880 -38.34 -4.71 -14.82
CA GLU A 880 -37.84 -4.54 -13.44
C GLU A 880 -36.30 -4.57 -13.37
N CYS A 881 -35.62 -4.62 -14.51
CA CYS A 881 -34.15 -4.61 -14.60
C CYS A 881 -33.59 -3.19 -14.41
N ASP A 882 -32.47 -3.04 -13.70
CA ASP A 882 -31.75 -1.77 -13.62
C ASP A 882 -30.74 -1.69 -14.77
N ASP A 883 -30.97 -0.75 -15.71
CA ASP A 883 -30.11 -0.55 -16.89
C ASP A 883 -28.64 -0.21 -16.54
N GLY A 884 -28.34 0.11 -15.27
CA GLY A 884 -27.02 0.48 -14.79
C GLY A 884 -25.97 -0.64 -14.70
N GLU A 885 -26.34 -1.93 -14.76
CA GLU A 885 -25.41 -3.08 -14.65
C GLU A 885 -25.29 -3.92 -15.94
N THR A 886 -25.34 -3.27 -17.12
CA THR A 886 -24.91 -3.87 -18.40
C THR A 886 -23.43 -3.56 -18.72
N PHE A 887 -22.78 -4.45 -19.48
CA PHE A 887 -21.32 -4.49 -19.72
C PHE A 887 -20.87 -3.81 -21.02
#